data_AF-A0A9Y3S122-F1
#
_entry.id   AF-A0A9Y3S122-F1
#
_cell.length_a   1.000
_cell.length_b   1.000
_cell.length_c   1.000
_cell.angle_alpha   90.00
_cell.angle_beta   90.00
_cell.angle_gamma   90.00
#
_symmetry.space_group_name_H-M   'P 1'
#
loop_
_entity.id
_entity.type
_entity.pdbx_description
1 polymer ?
#
loop_
_entity_poly.entity_id
_entity_poly.type
_entity_poly.pdbx_seq_one_letter_code
_entity_poly.pdbx_strand_id
1 'polypeptide(L)'
;MTGPTAETQKGRYAKPLPTSNLSYSDVVPEFEPFEGVAESEVTPRAFAPGGVLLEALKINMCQDVNKPKHYTTDYYMQNLVVRRGQEFVMQVTFNRPLAPEDDFHIEFTIGSDPSPNKGSLVMVTFGNRGSSSWSGRILQSQGTSVMFGITPDAAAIVGKFQVYVAISTGMGMQRTKRDPTTDLYLLFNAWCPDDHVFLPNEAERQEYVLNDEGVIYQGSSSSVVDRPWTFGQFERGILDACIFVLDASQMPIYDRGNVVKLVRVGSAMMNSQDDNGVMVGNWSNDYSMGKPPTSWTGSTKILLQYANTGVPVCFAQCWVYAGVFNTFLRCLGIPARVITNYNSAHDNTGNLKTDLLFNADGTPDRRNTRDSIWNYHCWNEVMIKRPDLPPGLEGWQVVDSTPQETSDGFFRCGPAPVIAIKEGHVCYPFDCGFVFAEVNSDVVYLKRDKYGNLTPFRVDKTYVGEKILTKAVGSQQQNNITNTYKYPEGSAEDEATMARAEGFGCERDHSDVPEDDLSVTVIVEPCVIGQDVQLVATFKNQGKVLRNVTAHLDCDIIFYTGVVASHFKDITFDVTVLPYQSYSVPFKIPAYEYQTQLSSQTCLRFIVSGQSDNLHVLDLKVLELQTPDLKVTLNGEPLLNQEMGVKVEFTNNFGFPLRGVNLSLEGAGLIGPKSKYYREIPPQATITWQETFIPWLPGLRRITALMDCQEVRQPVGKQCETEQHVLVIPPHCQQVLASCDCQPACPDNAPMKKEEEEEEEEECPSKKSLSDGIGLVQPATDDDDRQDFGCFPTLVSG
;
A
#
# COMPACT_ATOMS: atom_id res chain seq x y z
N MET A 1 -43.79 -21.59 -35.11
CA MET A 1 -43.41 -22.75 -34.27
C MET A 1 -42.75 -22.19 -33.04
N THR A 2 -43.17 -22.59 -31.84
CA THR A 2 -42.46 -22.23 -30.61
C THR A 2 -41.15 -23.01 -30.54
N GLY A 3 -40.02 -22.34 -30.30
CA GLY A 3 -38.78 -23.02 -29.97
C GLY A 3 -38.92 -23.79 -28.64
N PRO A 4 -38.11 -24.84 -28.41
CA PRO A 4 -38.16 -25.57 -27.16
C PRO A 4 -37.86 -24.65 -25.98
N THR A 5 -38.65 -24.75 -24.93
CA THR A 5 -38.33 -24.20 -23.62
C THR A 5 -36.99 -24.76 -23.17
N ALA A 6 -36.04 -23.90 -22.82
CA ALA A 6 -34.74 -24.34 -22.34
C ALA A 6 -34.89 -25.10 -21.01
N GLU A 7 -34.73 -26.43 -21.05
CA GLU A 7 -34.52 -27.23 -19.85
C GLU A 7 -33.26 -26.72 -19.15
N THR A 8 -33.42 -26.18 -17.94
CA THR A 8 -32.33 -25.57 -17.20
C THR A 8 -31.33 -26.64 -16.79
N GLN A 9 -30.14 -26.62 -17.42
CA GLN A 9 -29.08 -27.59 -17.15
C GLN A 9 -28.56 -27.43 -15.71
N LYS A 10 -29.14 -28.18 -14.78
CA LYS A 10 -28.64 -28.35 -13.42
C LYS A 10 -27.36 -29.19 -13.47
N GLY A 11 -26.23 -28.50 -13.60
CA GLY A 11 -24.90 -29.08 -13.60
C GLY A 11 -24.41 -29.44 -12.20
N ARG A 12 -23.11 -29.23 -11.94
CA ARG A 12 -22.42 -29.61 -10.70
C ARG A 12 -22.93 -28.91 -9.43
N TYR A 13 -23.66 -27.80 -9.57
CA TYR A 13 -24.26 -27.04 -8.46
C TYR A 13 -25.77 -26.86 -8.68
N ALA A 14 -26.55 -26.88 -7.60
CA ALA A 14 -28.01 -26.78 -7.65
C ALA A 14 -28.53 -25.34 -7.85
N LYS A 15 -27.66 -24.35 -7.58
CA LYS A 15 -27.83 -22.90 -7.75
C LYS A 15 -26.50 -22.30 -8.26
N PRO A 16 -26.49 -21.08 -8.82
CA PRO A 16 -25.25 -20.32 -9.05
C PRO A 16 -24.47 -20.11 -7.74
N LEU A 17 -23.16 -19.85 -7.83
CA LEU A 17 -22.38 -19.44 -6.66
C LEU A 17 -22.78 -18.01 -6.25
N PRO A 18 -23.00 -17.72 -4.96
CA PRO A 18 -23.27 -16.36 -4.49
C PRO A 18 -21.97 -15.54 -4.49
N THR A 19 -21.89 -14.57 -5.41
CA THR A 19 -20.70 -13.74 -5.67
C THR A 19 -20.98 -12.24 -5.71
N SER A 20 -22.24 -11.81 -5.61
CA SER A 20 -22.66 -10.39 -5.53
C SER A 20 -23.05 -10.02 -4.09
N ASN A 21 -22.65 -8.83 -3.65
CA ASN A 21 -22.99 -8.23 -2.36
C ASN A 21 -23.84 -6.96 -2.52
N LEU A 22 -23.67 -6.19 -3.59
CA LEU A 22 -24.39 -4.93 -3.81
C LEU A 22 -25.58 -5.06 -4.77
N SER A 23 -25.61 -6.10 -5.60
CA SER A 23 -26.46 -6.20 -6.79
C SER A 23 -27.38 -7.44 -6.80
N TYR A 24 -27.93 -7.83 -5.65
CA TYR A 24 -28.98 -8.85 -5.54
C TYR A 24 -30.27 -8.29 -4.95
N SER A 25 -31.41 -8.79 -5.45
CA SER A 25 -32.76 -8.35 -5.07
C SER A 25 -33.59 -9.41 -4.37
N ASP A 26 -32.98 -10.54 -4.00
CA ASP A 26 -33.65 -11.67 -3.37
C ASP A 26 -34.13 -11.29 -1.96
N VAL A 27 -35.44 -11.08 -1.82
CA VAL A 27 -36.07 -10.67 -0.57
C VAL A 27 -36.27 -11.91 0.31
N VAL A 28 -35.57 -11.96 1.44
CA VAL A 28 -35.88 -12.93 2.52
C VAL A 28 -37.36 -12.76 2.89
N PRO A 29 -38.20 -13.80 2.81
CA PRO A 29 -39.65 -13.64 2.84
C PRO A 29 -40.13 -13.11 4.19
N GLU A 30 -41.07 -12.14 4.16
CA GLU A 30 -41.67 -11.55 5.36
C GLU A 30 -42.37 -12.59 6.24
N PHE A 31 -42.85 -13.70 5.67
CA PHE A 31 -43.33 -14.85 6.40
C PHE A 31 -42.87 -16.16 5.75
N GLU A 32 -42.44 -17.12 6.56
CA GLU A 32 -41.95 -18.43 6.13
C GLU A 32 -42.67 -19.52 6.98
N PRO A 33 -43.60 -20.31 6.40
CA PRO A 33 -44.33 -21.34 7.14
C PRO A 33 -43.40 -22.48 7.59
N PHE A 34 -43.69 -23.07 8.76
CA PHE A 34 -42.97 -24.27 9.21
C PHE A 34 -43.39 -25.52 8.42
N GLU A 35 -42.49 -26.51 8.32
CA GLU A 35 -42.76 -27.76 7.61
C GLU A 35 -44.05 -28.44 8.10
N GLY A 36 -44.93 -28.79 7.15
CA GLY A 36 -46.24 -29.39 7.43
C GLY A 36 -47.40 -28.40 7.56
N VAL A 37 -47.16 -27.10 7.66
CA VAL A 37 -48.21 -26.07 7.57
C VAL A 37 -48.48 -25.77 6.09
N ALA A 38 -49.71 -26.02 5.61
CA ALA A 38 -50.07 -25.73 4.23
C ALA A 38 -50.31 -24.22 4.02
N GLU A 39 -49.88 -23.65 2.89
CA GLU A 39 -50.08 -22.22 2.56
C GLU A 39 -51.56 -21.78 2.65
N SER A 40 -52.49 -22.69 2.34
CA SER A 40 -53.94 -22.47 2.46
C SER A 40 -54.47 -22.35 3.89
N GLU A 41 -53.65 -22.67 4.90
CA GLU A 41 -53.98 -22.58 6.32
C GLU A 41 -53.29 -21.40 7.02
N VAL A 42 -52.31 -20.75 6.35
CA VAL A 42 -51.51 -19.63 6.88
C VAL A 42 -52.34 -18.37 7.17
N THR A 43 -53.54 -18.22 6.58
CA THR A 43 -54.49 -17.15 6.97
C THR A 43 -55.36 -17.56 8.17
N PRO A 44 -55.14 -16.99 9.38
CA PRO A 44 -55.90 -17.37 10.57
C PRO A 44 -57.35 -16.93 10.46
N ARG A 45 -58.28 -17.90 10.48
CA ARG A 45 -59.74 -17.63 10.37
C ARG A 45 -60.32 -16.86 11.57
N ALA A 46 -59.62 -16.87 12.70
CA ALA A 46 -59.72 -15.90 13.78
C ALA A 46 -58.44 -15.98 14.64
N PHE A 47 -57.99 -14.86 15.20
CA PHE A 47 -56.95 -14.85 16.22
C PHE A 47 -57.52 -15.26 17.59
N ALA A 48 -56.68 -15.80 18.47
CA ALA A 48 -57.08 -16.16 19.83
C ALA A 48 -57.52 -14.90 20.63
N PRO A 49 -58.60 -14.95 21.45
CA PRO A 49 -59.09 -13.76 22.14
C PRO A 49 -58.10 -13.20 23.16
N GLY A 50 -57.50 -12.04 22.85
CA GLY A 50 -56.71 -11.23 23.79
C GLY A 50 -55.18 -11.30 23.62
N GLY A 51 -54.64 -12.15 22.73
CA GLY A 51 -53.21 -12.21 22.45
C GLY A 51 -52.77 -11.25 21.35
N VAL A 52 -51.93 -10.26 21.67
CA VAL A 52 -51.24 -9.43 20.66
C VAL A 52 -49.92 -10.11 20.28
N LEU A 53 -49.77 -10.49 19.01
CA LEU A 53 -48.51 -11.03 18.48
C LEU A 53 -47.38 -10.02 18.64
N LEU A 54 -46.17 -10.50 18.91
CA LEU A 54 -45.00 -9.62 18.98
C LEU A 54 -44.64 -9.13 17.57
N GLU A 55 -44.44 -7.83 17.41
CA GLU A 55 -43.98 -7.22 16.15
C GLU A 55 -42.83 -6.24 16.45
N ALA A 56 -41.77 -6.28 15.64
CA ALA A 56 -40.70 -5.29 15.68
C ALA A 56 -41.09 -4.06 14.83
N LEU A 57 -41.32 -2.92 15.48
CA LEU A 57 -41.83 -1.70 14.85
C LEU A 57 -40.74 -0.74 14.37
N LYS A 58 -39.58 -0.74 15.03
CA LYS A 58 -38.42 0.09 14.67
C LYS A 58 -37.12 -0.58 15.06
N ILE A 59 -36.13 -0.52 14.18
CA ILE A 59 -34.73 -0.85 14.46
C ILE A 59 -33.94 0.47 14.56
N ASN A 60 -32.99 0.55 15.48
CA ASN A 60 -32.02 1.63 15.61
C ASN A 60 -30.62 1.02 15.74
N MET A 61 -29.76 1.29 14.76
CA MET A 61 -28.39 0.78 14.69
C MET A 61 -27.38 1.60 15.54
N CYS A 62 -27.86 2.51 16.39
CA CYS A 62 -27.09 3.22 17.42
C CYS A 62 -25.74 3.79 16.95
N GLN A 63 -25.71 4.37 15.74
CA GLN A 63 -24.47 4.68 15.02
C GLN A 63 -23.52 5.59 15.80
N ASP A 64 -24.07 6.61 16.49
CA ASP A 64 -23.32 7.57 17.30
C ASP A 64 -22.58 6.92 18.49
N VAL A 65 -23.06 5.74 18.95
CA VAL A 65 -22.45 4.95 20.03
C VAL A 65 -21.45 3.93 19.49
N ASN A 66 -21.70 3.42 18.27
CA ASN A 66 -20.91 2.33 17.67
C ASN A 66 -19.72 2.83 16.85
N LYS A 67 -19.91 3.79 15.94
CA LYS A 67 -18.85 4.24 15.02
C LYS A 67 -17.57 4.72 15.73
N PRO A 68 -17.62 5.46 16.86
CA PRO A 68 -16.43 5.84 17.60
C PRO A 68 -15.70 4.65 18.25
N LYS A 69 -16.43 3.62 18.72
CA LYS A 69 -15.85 2.44 19.36
C LYS A 69 -15.20 1.47 18.37
N HIS A 70 -15.70 1.43 17.14
CA HIS A 70 -15.19 0.57 16.07
C HIS A 70 -14.17 1.27 15.16
N TYR A 71 -13.79 2.52 15.45
CA TYR A 71 -12.88 3.31 14.59
C TYR A 71 -13.40 3.39 13.14
N THR A 72 -14.67 3.79 13.01
CA THR A 72 -15.42 3.88 11.74
C THR A 72 -16.22 5.19 11.60
N THR A 73 -15.93 6.20 12.43
CA THR A 73 -16.59 7.53 12.39
C THR A 73 -16.43 8.22 11.04
N ASP A 74 -15.23 8.18 10.46
CA ASP A 74 -14.87 9.03 9.32
C ASP A 74 -15.50 8.58 7.99
N TYR A 75 -15.92 7.31 7.87
CA TYR A 75 -16.61 6.78 6.69
C TYR A 75 -17.87 7.60 6.37
N TYR A 76 -17.85 8.33 5.24
CA TYR A 76 -18.89 9.25 4.81
C TYR A 76 -20.13 8.49 4.29
N MET A 77 -20.90 7.93 5.22
CA MET A 77 -22.09 7.12 4.91
C MET A 77 -23.11 7.06 6.07
N GLN A 78 -24.37 6.89 5.69
CA GLN A 78 -25.54 6.89 6.60
C GLN A 78 -25.87 5.54 7.22
N ASN A 79 -25.18 4.47 6.82
CA ASN A 79 -25.35 3.12 7.38
C ASN A 79 -24.35 2.87 8.53
N LEU A 80 -24.64 1.88 9.37
CA LEU A 80 -23.70 1.45 10.40
C LEU A 80 -22.51 0.72 9.75
N VAL A 81 -21.30 1.11 10.16
CA VAL A 81 -20.05 0.43 9.83
C VAL A 81 -19.41 -0.02 11.14
N VAL A 82 -19.09 -1.32 11.25
CA VAL A 82 -18.43 -1.91 12.41
C VAL A 82 -17.34 -2.87 11.96
N ARG A 83 -16.51 -3.32 12.91
CA ARG A 83 -15.43 -4.28 12.68
C ARG A 83 -15.75 -5.59 13.40
N ARG A 84 -15.38 -6.71 12.78
CA ARG A 84 -15.65 -8.07 13.29
C ARG A 84 -14.88 -8.39 14.58
N GLY A 85 -15.28 -9.41 15.34
CA GLY A 85 -14.66 -9.76 16.62
C GLY A 85 -14.85 -8.71 17.73
N GLN A 86 -15.83 -7.80 17.62
CA GLN A 86 -16.07 -6.72 18.58
C GLN A 86 -17.57 -6.44 18.74
N GLU A 87 -18.03 -6.20 19.97
CA GLU A 87 -19.44 -5.95 20.27
C GLU A 87 -19.91 -4.58 19.77
N PHE A 88 -20.99 -4.57 18.98
CA PHE A 88 -21.79 -3.37 18.69
C PHE A 88 -23.17 -3.48 19.36
N VAL A 89 -23.84 -2.33 19.55
CA VAL A 89 -25.19 -2.29 20.14
C VAL A 89 -26.26 -1.91 19.13
N MET A 90 -27.45 -2.50 19.24
CA MET A 90 -28.63 -2.07 18.49
C MET A 90 -29.88 -2.12 19.36
N GLN A 91 -30.84 -1.23 19.09
CA GLN A 91 -32.11 -1.16 19.81
C GLN A 91 -33.25 -1.56 18.87
N VAL A 92 -34.11 -2.48 19.32
CA VAL A 92 -35.40 -2.77 18.68
C VAL A 92 -36.51 -2.24 19.57
N THR A 93 -37.47 -1.55 18.97
CA THR A 93 -38.73 -1.18 19.62
C THR A 93 -39.83 -2.09 19.09
N PHE A 94 -40.44 -2.86 19.98
CA PHE A 94 -41.54 -3.77 19.69
C PHE A 94 -42.91 -3.08 19.88
N ASN A 95 -43.98 -3.74 19.48
CA ASN A 95 -45.36 -3.28 19.69
C ASN A 95 -45.85 -3.44 21.16
N ARG A 96 -45.24 -4.35 21.93
CA ARG A 96 -45.44 -4.56 23.37
C ARG A 96 -44.11 -4.93 24.05
N PRO A 97 -44.01 -4.93 25.40
CA PRO A 97 -42.86 -5.51 26.09
C PRO A 97 -42.66 -6.98 25.74
N LEU A 98 -41.40 -7.44 25.77
CA LEU A 98 -41.08 -8.86 25.66
C LEU A 98 -41.61 -9.63 26.88
N ALA A 99 -42.19 -10.79 26.64
CA ALA A 99 -42.58 -11.78 27.62
C ALA A 99 -41.60 -12.98 27.58
N PRO A 100 -41.44 -13.76 28.66
CA PRO A 100 -40.53 -14.92 28.70
C PRO A 100 -40.82 -16.00 27.65
N GLU A 101 -42.04 -16.06 27.13
CA GLU A 101 -42.50 -16.95 26.07
C GLU A 101 -42.27 -16.42 24.63
N ASP A 102 -41.79 -15.18 24.45
CA ASP A 102 -41.51 -14.64 23.12
C ASP A 102 -40.24 -15.24 22.52
N ASP A 103 -40.39 -15.89 21.37
CA ASP A 103 -39.30 -16.52 20.65
C ASP A 103 -38.88 -15.71 19.41
N PHE A 104 -37.65 -15.22 19.39
CA PHE A 104 -37.12 -14.37 18.32
C PHE A 104 -35.59 -14.43 18.20
N HIS A 105 -35.08 -14.01 17.04
CA HIS A 105 -33.66 -13.81 16.78
C HIS A 105 -33.46 -12.64 15.80
N ILE A 106 -32.22 -12.19 15.66
CA ILE A 106 -31.84 -11.18 14.65
C ILE A 106 -31.04 -11.86 13.56
N GLU A 107 -31.45 -11.70 12.31
CA GLU A 107 -30.79 -12.30 11.14
C GLU A 107 -29.94 -11.27 10.41
N PHE A 108 -28.72 -11.68 10.05
CA PHE A 108 -27.81 -10.95 9.18
C PHE A 108 -27.60 -11.78 7.92
N THR A 109 -27.94 -11.24 6.75
CA THR A 109 -27.84 -11.93 5.45
C THR A 109 -26.95 -11.20 4.47
N ILE A 110 -26.17 -11.95 3.69
CA ILE A 110 -25.24 -11.41 2.69
C ILE A 110 -25.18 -12.32 1.45
N GLY A 111 -25.34 -11.72 0.27
CA GLY A 111 -25.37 -12.41 -1.02
C GLY A 111 -26.73 -12.97 -1.41
N SER A 112 -26.87 -13.35 -2.68
CA SER A 112 -28.11 -13.85 -3.30
C SER A 112 -28.53 -15.27 -2.88
N ASP A 113 -27.65 -16.02 -2.23
CA ASP A 113 -27.97 -17.33 -1.63
C ASP A 113 -27.42 -17.40 -0.19
N PRO A 114 -28.05 -16.70 0.77
CA PRO A 114 -27.60 -16.62 2.15
C PRO A 114 -27.90 -17.94 2.87
N SER A 115 -26.87 -18.57 3.46
CA SER A 115 -26.95 -19.92 4.05
C SER A 115 -26.17 -20.02 5.37
N PRO A 116 -26.73 -20.66 6.43
CA PRO A 116 -26.03 -20.82 7.70
C PRO A 116 -24.73 -21.61 7.61
N ASN A 117 -24.71 -22.67 6.79
CA ASN A 117 -23.51 -23.51 6.60
C ASN A 117 -22.41 -22.84 5.74
N LYS A 118 -22.62 -21.59 5.32
CA LYS A 118 -21.67 -20.72 4.63
C LYS A 118 -21.37 -19.42 5.37
N GLY A 119 -21.97 -19.21 6.55
CA GLY A 119 -21.87 -17.94 7.28
C GLY A 119 -22.57 -16.75 6.61
N SER A 120 -23.28 -16.97 5.49
CA SER A 120 -23.97 -15.93 4.73
C SER A 120 -25.42 -15.68 5.17
N LEU A 121 -25.96 -16.52 6.06
CA LEU A 121 -27.09 -16.22 6.94
C LEU A 121 -26.64 -16.49 8.38
N VAL A 122 -26.61 -15.47 9.22
CA VAL A 122 -26.27 -15.59 10.65
C VAL A 122 -27.48 -15.25 11.50
N MET A 123 -27.87 -16.16 12.39
CA MET A 123 -28.99 -16.00 13.33
C MET A 123 -28.45 -15.73 14.73
N VAL A 124 -28.66 -14.52 15.26
CA VAL A 124 -28.24 -14.13 16.60
C VAL A 124 -29.39 -14.32 17.57
N THR A 125 -29.27 -15.32 18.45
CA THR A 125 -30.26 -15.70 19.46
C THR A 125 -29.94 -15.06 20.82
N PHE A 126 -30.97 -14.88 21.66
CA PHE A 126 -30.84 -14.21 22.97
C PHE A 126 -31.44 -15.07 24.09
N GLY A 127 -30.62 -15.92 24.72
CA GLY A 127 -31.03 -16.80 25.82
C GLY A 127 -30.41 -18.19 25.71
N ASN A 128 -31.11 -19.21 26.23
CA ASN A 128 -30.61 -20.60 26.29
C ASN A 128 -30.65 -21.37 24.96
N ARG A 129 -30.88 -20.71 23.82
CA ARG A 129 -30.70 -21.33 22.50
C ARG A 129 -29.21 -21.44 22.20
N GLY A 130 -28.80 -22.55 21.59
CA GLY A 130 -27.41 -22.75 21.18
C GLY A 130 -26.91 -21.59 20.32
N SER A 131 -25.72 -21.08 20.63
CA SER A 131 -25.13 -19.95 19.91
C SER A 131 -24.85 -20.29 18.46
N SER A 132 -25.13 -19.35 17.55
CA SER A 132 -24.49 -19.33 16.24
C SER A 132 -23.04 -18.86 16.37
N SER A 133 -22.36 -18.62 15.25
CA SER A 133 -21.02 -18.01 15.23
C SER A 133 -20.98 -16.60 15.84
N TRP A 134 -22.10 -15.87 15.92
CA TRP A 134 -22.15 -14.53 16.50
C TRP A 134 -22.90 -14.56 17.84
N SER A 135 -22.28 -14.05 18.91
CA SER A 135 -22.89 -14.05 20.23
C SER A 135 -23.81 -12.84 20.42
N GLY A 136 -25.03 -13.07 20.91
CA GLY A 136 -25.99 -12.03 21.27
C GLY A 136 -26.32 -12.01 22.76
N ARG A 137 -26.51 -10.82 23.33
CA ARG A 137 -27.05 -10.63 24.70
C ARG A 137 -28.00 -9.45 24.79
N ILE A 138 -29.00 -9.55 25.67
CA ILE A 138 -29.84 -8.41 26.04
C ILE A 138 -29.07 -7.57 27.07
N LEU A 139 -28.83 -6.30 26.74
CA LEU A 139 -28.15 -5.33 27.62
C LEU A 139 -29.15 -4.62 28.52
N GLN A 140 -30.33 -4.29 27.99
CA GLN A 140 -31.36 -3.56 28.69
C GLN A 140 -32.74 -3.78 28.06
N SER A 141 -33.79 -3.75 28.88
CA SER A 141 -35.19 -3.67 28.43
C SER A 141 -35.89 -2.53 29.17
N GLN A 142 -36.54 -1.64 28.44
CA GLN A 142 -37.33 -0.52 28.97
C GLN A 142 -38.68 -0.44 28.23
N GLY A 143 -39.74 -0.91 28.87
CA GLY A 143 -41.07 -0.97 28.25
C GLY A 143 -41.05 -1.82 26.98
N THR A 144 -41.33 -1.21 25.83
CA THR A 144 -41.31 -1.87 24.51
C THR A 144 -39.95 -1.82 23.79
N SER A 145 -38.97 -1.09 24.32
CA SER A 145 -37.63 -1.00 23.72
C SER A 145 -36.64 -1.93 24.40
N VAL A 146 -35.85 -2.65 23.59
CA VAL A 146 -34.83 -3.58 24.05
C VAL A 146 -33.52 -3.26 23.33
N MET A 147 -32.43 -3.20 24.10
CA MET A 147 -31.08 -2.98 23.62
C MET A 147 -30.30 -4.30 23.64
N PHE A 148 -29.74 -4.65 22.50
CA PHE A 148 -28.96 -5.86 22.28
C PHE A 148 -27.49 -5.50 22.08
N GLY A 149 -26.61 -6.32 22.65
CA GLY A 149 -25.19 -6.37 22.31
C GLY A 149 -24.97 -7.57 21.39
N ILE A 150 -24.27 -7.35 20.27
CA ILE A 150 -24.00 -8.37 19.25
C ILE A 150 -22.52 -8.33 18.91
N THR A 151 -21.84 -9.46 19.05
CA THR A 151 -20.43 -9.62 18.69
C THR A 151 -20.31 -10.54 17.48
N PRO A 152 -19.91 -10.01 16.30
CA PRO A 152 -19.57 -10.82 15.14
C PRO A 152 -18.33 -11.69 15.40
N ASP A 153 -18.30 -12.88 14.81
CA ASP A 153 -17.14 -13.78 14.82
C ASP A 153 -15.87 -13.08 14.26
N ALA A 154 -14.69 -13.35 14.81
CA ALA A 154 -13.44 -12.71 14.38
C ALA A 154 -12.97 -13.13 12.96
N ALA A 155 -13.52 -14.21 12.41
CA ALA A 155 -13.34 -14.65 11.02
C ALA A 155 -14.59 -14.40 10.13
N ALA A 156 -15.58 -13.65 10.62
CA ALA A 156 -16.81 -13.35 9.88
C ALA A 156 -16.56 -12.73 8.49
N ILE A 157 -17.50 -12.99 7.57
CA ILE A 157 -17.50 -12.44 6.20
C ILE A 157 -17.45 -10.91 6.24
N VAL A 158 -16.54 -10.32 5.47
CA VAL A 158 -16.45 -8.87 5.27
C VAL A 158 -17.32 -8.44 4.09
N GLY A 159 -18.09 -7.36 4.27
CA GLY A 159 -19.03 -6.85 3.28
C GLY A 159 -20.28 -6.20 3.91
N LYS A 160 -21.33 -6.08 3.09
CA LYS A 160 -22.61 -5.44 3.47
C LYS A 160 -23.69 -6.48 3.77
N PHE A 161 -24.21 -6.50 4.99
CA PHE A 161 -25.30 -7.36 5.44
C PHE A 161 -26.63 -6.62 5.45
N GLN A 162 -27.70 -7.31 5.06
CA GLN A 162 -29.08 -6.90 5.32
C GLN A 162 -29.47 -7.40 6.72
N VAL A 163 -30.24 -6.61 7.46
CA VAL A 163 -30.59 -6.91 8.87
C VAL A 163 -32.10 -7.12 9.00
N TYR A 164 -32.50 -8.17 9.70
CA TYR A 164 -33.89 -8.51 9.97
C TYR A 164 -34.09 -8.88 11.44
N VAL A 165 -35.26 -8.55 12.02
CA VAL A 165 -35.74 -9.20 13.25
C VAL A 165 -36.72 -10.28 12.83
N ALA A 166 -36.48 -11.51 13.27
CA ALA A 166 -37.26 -12.69 12.96
C ALA A 166 -37.95 -13.20 14.23
N ILE A 167 -39.28 -13.31 14.19
CA ILE A 167 -40.15 -13.65 15.32
C ILE A 167 -40.85 -14.96 15.00
N SER A 168 -40.64 -15.95 15.85
CA SER A 168 -41.20 -17.29 15.72
C SER A 168 -42.66 -17.28 16.15
N THR A 169 -43.56 -17.61 15.23
CA THR A 169 -44.99 -17.72 15.49
C THR A 169 -45.40 -19.19 15.44
N GLY A 170 -46.55 -19.55 16.02
CA GLY A 170 -47.05 -20.93 16.01
C GLY A 170 -47.36 -21.54 14.61
N MET A 171 -47.18 -20.78 13.53
CA MET A 171 -47.40 -21.23 12.14
C MET A 171 -46.15 -21.07 11.24
N GLY A 172 -45.11 -20.37 11.69
CA GLY A 172 -43.98 -19.99 10.85
C GLY A 172 -43.17 -18.81 11.40
N MET A 173 -42.08 -18.47 10.71
CA MET A 173 -41.21 -17.34 11.04
C MET A 173 -41.73 -16.05 10.39
N GLN A 174 -42.02 -15.03 11.20
CA GLN A 174 -42.43 -13.69 10.76
C GLN A 174 -41.23 -12.73 10.84
N ARG A 175 -40.86 -12.11 9.73
CA ARG A 175 -39.72 -11.19 9.63
C ARG A 175 -40.16 -9.73 9.50
N THR A 176 -39.27 -8.81 9.90
CA THR A 176 -39.38 -7.40 9.53
C THR A 176 -39.30 -7.20 8.02
N LYS A 177 -39.90 -6.13 7.52
CA LYS A 177 -39.75 -5.71 6.12
C LYS A 177 -38.30 -5.30 5.84
N ARG A 178 -37.87 -5.45 4.58
CA ARG A 178 -36.55 -5.01 4.09
C ARG A 178 -36.38 -3.50 4.27
N ASP A 179 -35.49 -3.07 5.16
CA ASP A 179 -35.15 -1.66 5.39
C ASP A 179 -33.66 -1.36 5.10
N PRO A 180 -33.32 -0.73 3.95
CA PRO A 180 -31.94 -0.39 3.60
C PRO A 180 -31.23 0.56 4.58
N THR A 181 -31.96 1.28 5.45
CA THR A 181 -31.35 2.15 6.47
C THR A 181 -30.75 1.36 7.64
N THR A 182 -31.12 0.08 7.75
CA THR A 182 -30.60 -0.85 8.77
C THR A 182 -29.39 -1.65 8.31
N ASP A 183 -28.99 -1.56 7.04
CA ASP A 183 -27.86 -2.34 6.48
C ASP A 183 -26.57 -2.09 7.27
N LEU A 184 -25.86 -3.20 7.51
CA LEU A 184 -24.65 -3.26 8.33
C LEU A 184 -23.43 -3.55 7.46
N TYR A 185 -22.45 -2.65 7.47
CA TYR A 185 -21.15 -2.90 6.84
C TYR A 185 -20.20 -3.47 7.90
N LEU A 186 -19.69 -4.68 7.65
CA LEU A 186 -18.79 -5.39 8.56
C LEU A 186 -17.40 -5.48 7.92
N LEU A 187 -16.39 -4.99 8.63
CA LEU A 187 -15.00 -4.85 8.17
C LEU A 187 -14.02 -5.73 8.96
N PHE A 188 -12.81 -5.90 8.43
CA PHE A 188 -11.67 -6.46 9.16
C PHE A 188 -11.30 -5.59 10.38
N ASN A 189 -10.79 -6.22 11.44
CA ASN A 189 -10.54 -5.57 12.73
C ASN A 189 -9.09 -5.63 13.20
N ALA A 190 -8.29 -4.63 12.84
CA ALA A 190 -6.92 -4.47 13.32
C ALA A 190 -6.78 -4.32 14.85
N TRP A 191 -7.87 -4.04 15.59
CA TRP A 191 -7.91 -3.91 17.05
C TRP A 191 -8.33 -5.21 17.77
N CYS A 192 -8.80 -6.24 17.07
CA CYS A 192 -9.24 -7.50 17.67
C CYS A 192 -8.10 -8.55 17.65
N PRO A 193 -7.59 -9.02 18.81
CA PRO A 193 -6.48 -9.98 18.86
C PRO A 193 -6.72 -11.30 18.12
N ASP A 194 -7.99 -11.72 18.01
CA ASP A 194 -8.38 -12.96 17.35
C ASP A 194 -8.43 -12.83 15.82
N ASP A 195 -8.63 -11.62 15.28
CA ASP A 195 -8.65 -11.37 13.83
C ASP A 195 -7.26 -11.65 13.20
N HIS A 196 -7.26 -12.11 11.96
CA HIS A 196 -6.03 -12.34 11.19
C HIS A 196 -5.35 -11.03 10.74
N VAL A 197 -6.01 -9.88 10.83
CA VAL A 197 -5.42 -8.55 10.55
C VAL A 197 -4.91 -7.81 11.80
N PHE A 198 -4.86 -8.47 12.96
CA PHE A 198 -4.50 -7.81 14.21
C PHE A 198 -3.12 -7.14 14.16
N LEU A 199 -3.08 -5.86 14.50
CA LEU A 199 -1.87 -5.05 14.56
C LEU A 199 -1.79 -4.43 15.96
N PRO A 200 -0.90 -4.89 16.86
CA PRO A 200 -0.98 -4.57 18.28
C PRO A 200 -0.68 -3.09 18.62
N ASN A 201 0.16 -2.43 17.83
CA ASN A 201 0.62 -1.06 18.06
C ASN A 201 -0.41 -0.02 17.58
N GLU A 202 -0.84 0.88 18.47
CA GLU A 202 -1.84 1.90 18.14
C GLU A 202 -1.34 2.92 17.10
N ALA A 203 -0.08 3.37 17.17
CA ALA A 203 0.45 4.33 16.21
C ALA A 203 0.51 3.73 14.79
N GLU A 204 0.83 2.43 14.69
CA GLU A 204 0.80 1.69 13.43
C GLU A 204 -0.65 1.45 12.94
N ARG A 205 -1.64 1.26 13.81
CA ARG A 205 -3.06 1.23 13.41
C ARG A 205 -3.54 2.60 12.88
N GLN A 206 -3.11 3.69 13.52
CA GLN A 206 -3.39 5.04 13.05
C GLN A 206 -2.78 5.27 11.66
N GLU A 207 -1.50 4.95 11.45
CA GLU A 207 -0.85 5.13 10.13
C GLU A 207 -1.36 4.15 9.06
N TYR A 208 -1.48 2.85 9.37
CA TYR A 208 -1.68 1.81 8.36
C TYR A 208 -3.14 1.43 8.12
N VAL A 209 -4.09 1.93 8.91
CA VAL A 209 -5.55 1.76 8.68
C VAL A 209 -6.27 3.11 8.58
N LEU A 210 -6.00 4.04 9.51
CA LEU A 210 -6.81 5.26 9.66
C LEU A 210 -6.27 6.48 8.92
N ASN A 211 -5.00 6.52 8.54
CA ASN A 211 -4.47 7.60 7.70
C ASN A 211 -4.97 7.42 6.26
N ASP A 212 -5.68 8.42 5.74
CA ASP A 212 -6.21 8.48 4.37
C ASP A 212 -5.32 9.29 3.40
N GLU A 213 -4.14 9.67 3.87
CA GLU A 213 -3.08 10.34 3.12
C GLU A 213 -1.78 9.51 3.15
N GLY A 214 -0.99 9.61 2.07
CA GLY A 214 0.32 8.95 1.97
C GLY A 214 1.35 9.74 1.18
N VAL A 215 2.56 9.20 1.17
CA VAL A 215 3.67 9.61 0.31
C VAL A 215 4.18 8.33 -0.36
N ILE A 216 4.40 8.38 -1.67
CA ILE A 216 5.00 7.31 -2.46
C ILE A 216 6.32 7.86 -3.02
N TYR A 217 7.40 7.10 -2.93
CA TYR A 217 8.72 7.58 -3.33
C TYR A 217 9.03 7.21 -4.79
N GLN A 218 9.66 8.13 -5.52
CA GLN A 218 9.98 8.04 -6.95
C GLN A 218 11.44 8.49 -7.19
N GLY A 219 11.85 8.64 -8.46
CA GLY A 219 13.19 9.11 -8.83
C GLY A 219 14.24 7.99 -8.87
N SER A 220 15.39 8.18 -8.20
CA SER A 220 16.44 7.16 -8.09
C SER A 220 16.98 7.03 -6.67
N SER A 221 17.72 5.96 -6.36
CA SER A 221 18.26 5.70 -5.02
C SER A 221 19.06 6.88 -4.44
N SER A 222 19.78 7.62 -5.29
CA SER A 222 20.55 8.81 -4.92
C SER A 222 19.80 10.15 -5.05
N SER A 223 18.58 10.14 -5.61
CA SER A 223 17.75 11.34 -5.84
C SER A 223 16.27 10.96 -5.71
N VAL A 224 15.86 10.70 -4.47
CA VAL A 224 14.48 10.35 -4.12
C VAL A 224 13.57 11.56 -4.31
N VAL A 225 12.42 11.36 -4.94
CA VAL A 225 11.34 12.34 -5.07
C VAL A 225 10.14 11.87 -4.27
N ASP A 226 9.65 12.71 -3.37
CA ASP A 226 8.46 12.43 -2.55
C ASP A 226 7.20 12.78 -3.36
N ARG A 227 6.32 11.81 -3.65
CA ARG A 227 5.04 12.04 -4.33
C ARG A 227 3.86 11.97 -3.36
N PRO A 228 3.11 13.07 -3.17
CA PRO A 228 1.84 13.05 -2.43
C PRO A 228 0.82 12.06 -3.03
N TRP A 229 0.08 11.35 -2.18
CA TRP A 229 -1.05 10.54 -2.62
C TRP A 229 -2.25 10.62 -1.66
N THR A 230 -3.44 10.84 -2.21
CA THR A 230 -4.69 10.80 -1.45
C THR A 230 -5.31 9.40 -1.53
N PHE A 231 -5.21 8.61 -0.47
CA PHE A 231 -5.89 7.31 -0.42
C PHE A 231 -7.41 7.48 -0.32
N GLY A 232 -7.87 8.36 0.58
CA GLY A 232 -9.27 8.77 0.67
C GLY A 232 -10.26 7.63 0.95
N GLN A 233 -9.88 6.58 1.70
CA GLN A 233 -10.72 5.39 1.93
C GLN A 233 -12.08 5.67 2.59
N PHE A 234 -12.25 6.85 3.20
CA PHE A 234 -13.48 7.27 3.87
C PHE A 234 -14.40 8.13 2.99
N GLU A 235 -13.92 8.56 1.81
CA GLU A 235 -14.67 9.42 0.91
C GLU A 235 -15.94 8.74 0.37
N ARG A 236 -16.93 9.57 0.01
CA ARG A 236 -18.29 9.11 -0.29
C ARG A 236 -18.32 8.03 -1.37
N GLY A 237 -18.77 6.84 -1.00
CA GLY A 237 -18.95 5.70 -1.91
C GLY A 237 -17.70 4.86 -2.15
N ILE A 238 -16.55 5.17 -1.54
CA ILE A 238 -15.33 4.36 -1.70
C ILE A 238 -15.47 2.97 -1.09
N LEU A 239 -16.16 2.82 0.04
CA LEU A 239 -16.44 1.50 0.62
C LEU A 239 -17.35 0.64 -0.27
N ASP A 240 -18.40 1.23 -0.87
CA ASP A 240 -19.23 0.53 -1.86
C ASP A 240 -18.41 0.20 -3.12
N ALA A 241 -17.51 1.08 -3.57
CA ALA A 241 -16.61 0.78 -4.70
C ALA A 241 -15.65 -0.38 -4.40
N CYS A 242 -15.12 -0.49 -3.17
CA CYS A 242 -14.27 -1.61 -2.77
C CYS A 242 -15.06 -2.93 -2.70
N ILE A 243 -16.31 -2.91 -2.24
CA ILE A 243 -17.19 -4.08 -2.27
C ILE A 243 -17.59 -4.42 -3.72
N PHE A 244 -17.77 -3.44 -4.60
CA PHE A 244 -18.02 -3.66 -6.03
C PHE A 244 -16.84 -4.36 -6.72
N VAL A 245 -15.59 -4.04 -6.37
CA VAL A 245 -14.41 -4.77 -6.87
C VAL A 245 -14.48 -6.26 -6.49
N LEU A 246 -14.90 -6.59 -5.26
CA LEU A 246 -15.11 -7.97 -4.83
C LEU A 246 -16.27 -8.65 -5.58
N ASP A 247 -17.32 -7.91 -5.96
CA ASP A 247 -18.43 -8.43 -6.78
C ASP A 247 -18.00 -8.67 -8.24
N ALA A 248 -17.27 -7.73 -8.85
CA ALA A 248 -16.75 -7.82 -10.21
C ALA A 248 -15.78 -9.01 -10.38
N SER A 249 -14.96 -9.27 -9.37
CA SER A 249 -14.04 -10.43 -9.29
C SER A 249 -14.73 -11.80 -9.22
N GLN A 250 -16.06 -11.80 -9.05
CA GLN A 250 -16.85 -13.00 -8.78
C GLN A 250 -16.37 -13.78 -7.53
N MET A 251 -15.71 -13.11 -6.57
CA MET A 251 -15.24 -13.74 -5.33
C MET A 251 -16.43 -14.27 -4.51
N PRO A 252 -16.48 -15.58 -4.21
CA PRO A 252 -17.56 -16.18 -3.43
C PRO A 252 -17.74 -15.49 -2.08
N ILE A 253 -18.98 -15.16 -1.73
CA ILE A 253 -19.31 -14.39 -0.53
C ILE A 253 -18.73 -15.03 0.75
N TYR A 254 -18.79 -16.36 0.86
CA TYR A 254 -18.25 -17.10 2.01
C TYR A 254 -16.72 -17.05 2.15
N ASP A 255 -15.98 -16.69 1.09
CA ASP A 255 -14.52 -16.58 1.14
C ASP A 255 -14.04 -15.17 1.54
N ARG A 256 -14.90 -14.15 1.53
CA ARG A 256 -14.51 -12.75 1.83
C ARG A 256 -14.10 -12.51 3.28
N GLY A 257 -14.36 -13.45 4.19
CA GLY A 257 -13.81 -13.44 5.56
C GLY A 257 -12.33 -13.88 5.65
N ASN A 258 -11.79 -14.51 4.59
CA ASN A 258 -10.41 -14.97 4.54
C ASN A 258 -9.51 -13.90 3.91
N VAL A 259 -8.68 -13.24 4.73
CA VAL A 259 -7.81 -12.15 4.27
C VAL A 259 -6.77 -12.58 3.24
N VAL A 260 -6.18 -13.79 3.38
CA VAL A 260 -5.18 -14.32 2.43
C VAL A 260 -5.78 -14.47 1.02
N LYS A 261 -7.01 -15.00 0.93
CA LYS A 261 -7.76 -15.05 -0.34
C LYS A 261 -8.10 -13.65 -0.84
N LEU A 262 -8.60 -12.78 0.04
CA LEU A 262 -9.09 -11.46 -0.35
C LEU A 262 -7.98 -10.54 -0.87
N VAL A 263 -6.78 -10.56 -0.30
CA VAL A 263 -5.66 -9.76 -0.81
C VAL A 263 -5.11 -10.29 -2.14
N ARG A 264 -5.10 -11.63 -2.35
CA ARG A 264 -4.67 -12.25 -3.62
C ARG A 264 -5.67 -12.06 -4.76
N VAL A 265 -6.97 -11.98 -4.45
CA VAL A 265 -8.00 -11.52 -5.41
C VAL A 265 -7.89 -10.01 -5.64
N GLY A 266 -7.64 -9.24 -4.58
CA GLY A 266 -7.43 -7.80 -4.65
C GLY A 266 -6.29 -7.40 -5.59
N SER A 267 -5.11 -8.03 -5.48
CA SER A 267 -3.96 -7.71 -6.34
C SER A 267 -4.24 -7.96 -7.81
N ALA A 268 -4.87 -9.09 -8.16
CA ALA A 268 -5.35 -9.35 -9.53
C ALA A 268 -6.32 -8.26 -10.01
N MET A 269 -7.36 -7.99 -9.22
CA MET A 269 -8.47 -7.11 -9.61
C MET A 269 -8.12 -5.63 -9.72
N MET A 270 -6.97 -5.19 -9.28
CA MET A 270 -6.52 -3.83 -9.52
C MET A 270 -6.10 -3.61 -10.98
N ASN A 271 -5.61 -4.64 -11.68
CA ASN A 271 -5.23 -4.55 -13.09
C ASN A 271 -6.27 -5.18 -14.04
N SER A 272 -6.20 -4.80 -15.31
CA SER A 272 -7.24 -5.12 -16.30
C SER A 272 -6.90 -6.28 -17.23
N GLN A 273 -5.80 -7.01 -17.03
CA GLN A 273 -5.30 -7.95 -18.05
C GLN A 273 -6.23 -9.15 -18.25
N ASP A 274 -6.68 -9.77 -17.16
CA ASP A 274 -7.48 -11.00 -17.19
C ASP A 274 -8.97 -10.72 -16.86
N ASP A 275 -9.24 -10.15 -15.68
CA ASP A 275 -10.58 -10.08 -15.09
C ASP A 275 -11.35 -8.76 -15.41
N ASN A 276 -10.83 -7.90 -16.28
CA ASN A 276 -11.31 -6.51 -16.48
C ASN A 276 -11.36 -5.71 -15.16
N GLY A 277 -10.32 -5.84 -14.34
CA GLY A 277 -10.14 -5.08 -13.09
C GLY A 277 -9.91 -3.58 -13.26
N VAL A 278 -9.61 -2.91 -12.15
CA VAL A 278 -9.81 -1.46 -11.96
C VAL A 278 -9.05 -0.57 -12.96
N MET A 279 -7.81 -0.91 -13.34
CA MET A 279 -6.92 -0.01 -14.10
C MET A 279 -6.18 -0.68 -15.26
N VAL A 280 -6.09 0.05 -16.37
CA VAL A 280 -5.31 -0.32 -17.56
C VAL A 280 -3.88 0.20 -17.44
N GLY A 281 -2.90 -0.71 -17.51
CA GLY A 281 -1.48 -0.36 -17.45
C GLY A 281 -0.99 0.24 -18.77
N ASN A 282 -0.20 1.32 -18.73
CA ASN A 282 0.36 1.91 -19.95
C ASN A 282 1.66 2.67 -19.69
N TRP A 283 2.74 2.22 -20.36
CA TRP A 283 4.07 2.83 -20.34
C TRP A 283 4.50 3.42 -21.69
N SER A 284 3.62 3.40 -22.71
CA SER A 284 3.97 3.75 -24.10
C SER A 284 4.22 5.23 -24.38
N ASN A 285 3.94 6.12 -23.42
CA ASN A 285 3.83 7.58 -23.60
C ASN A 285 2.70 8.05 -24.55
N ASP A 286 1.90 7.14 -25.14
CA ASP A 286 0.62 7.51 -25.74
C ASP A 286 -0.52 7.27 -24.75
N TYR A 287 -1.03 8.36 -24.19
CA TYR A 287 -2.16 8.36 -23.26
C TYR A 287 -3.46 8.89 -23.89
N SER A 288 -3.54 8.99 -25.22
CA SER A 288 -4.64 9.64 -25.96
C SER A 288 -6.03 9.04 -25.70
N MET A 289 -6.10 7.77 -25.31
CA MET A 289 -7.34 7.04 -24.98
C MET A 289 -7.73 7.12 -23.48
N GLY A 290 -7.08 7.97 -22.68
CA GLY A 290 -7.33 8.05 -21.25
C GLY A 290 -6.66 9.25 -20.59
N LYS A 291 -6.22 9.06 -19.34
CA LYS A 291 -5.49 10.04 -18.56
C LYS A 291 -4.06 9.54 -18.28
N PRO A 292 -3.02 10.38 -18.40
CA PRO A 292 -1.65 9.97 -18.07
C PRO A 292 -1.53 9.51 -16.60
N PRO A 293 -0.73 8.47 -16.30
CA PRO A 293 -0.50 7.99 -14.94
C PRO A 293 0.06 9.06 -13.98
N THR A 294 0.91 9.95 -14.50
CA THR A 294 1.47 11.12 -13.82
C THR A 294 0.43 12.19 -13.47
N SER A 295 -0.73 12.19 -14.11
CA SER A 295 -1.79 13.18 -13.86
C SER A 295 -2.68 12.79 -12.66
N TRP A 296 -2.45 11.66 -11.99
CA TRP A 296 -3.19 11.22 -10.79
C TRP A 296 -2.53 11.71 -9.48
N THR A 297 -3.40 12.04 -8.54
CA THR A 297 -3.14 12.65 -7.21
C THR A 297 -3.71 11.80 -6.05
N GLY A 298 -4.46 10.75 -6.38
CA GLY A 298 -5.25 10.00 -5.42
C GLY A 298 -6.17 8.96 -6.05
N SER A 299 -6.60 8.01 -5.23
CA SER A 299 -7.32 6.80 -5.64
C SER A 299 -8.82 7.00 -5.91
N THR A 300 -9.41 8.04 -5.32
CA THR A 300 -10.87 8.18 -5.17
C THR A 300 -11.59 8.28 -6.52
N LYS A 301 -11.07 9.10 -7.43
CA LYS A 301 -11.56 9.21 -8.82
C LYS A 301 -11.57 7.87 -9.55
N ILE A 302 -10.50 7.08 -9.39
CA ILE A 302 -10.30 5.82 -10.11
C ILE A 302 -11.33 4.79 -9.65
N LEU A 303 -11.43 4.56 -8.33
CA LEU A 303 -12.38 3.61 -7.75
C LEU A 303 -13.84 3.99 -8.04
N LEU A 304 -14.18 5.28 -7.93
CA LEU A 304 -15.52 5.76 -8.26
C LEU A 304 -15.82 5.67 -9.76
N GLN A 305 -14.86 5.94 -10.65
CA GLN A 305 -15.07 5.77 -12.09
C GLN A 305 -15.31 4.30 -12.45
N TYR A 306 -14.50 3.38 -11.91
CA TYR A 306 -14.68 1.94 -12.14
C TYR A 306 -16.05 1.46 -11.61
N ALA A 307 -16.40 1.77 -10.36
CA ALA A 307 -17.65 1.32 -9.76
C ALA A 307 -18.92 1.89 -10.41
N ASN A 308 -18.85 3.09 -11.03
CA ASN A 308 -19.98 3.68 -11.75
C ASN A 308 -20.10 3.19 -13.21
N THR A 309 -19.07 2.56 -13.78
CA THR A 309 -19.05 2.17 -15.21
C THR A 309 -18.94 0.66 -15.46
N GLY A 310 -18.31 -0.08 -14.55
CA GLY A 310 -17.88 -1.47 -14.79
C GLY A 310 -16.77 -1.59 -15.86
N VAL A 311 -16.04 -0.50 -16.16
CA VAL A 311 -15.03 -0.45 -17.23
C VAL A 311 -13.67 -0.05 -16.64
N PRO A 312 -12.57 -0.76 -16.97
CA PRO A 312 -11.21 -0.41 -16.54
C PRO A 312 -10.82 1.06 -16.83
N VAL A 313 -10.09 1.67 -15.90
CA VAL A 313 -9.71 3.08 -15.95
C VAL A 313 -8.32 3.25 -16.60
N CYS A 314 -8.28 4.02 -17.69
CA CYS A 314 -7.06 4.38 -18.40
C CYS A 314 -6.43 5.67 -17.83
N PHE A 315 -5.17 5.72 -17.37
CA PHE A 315 -4.18 4.64 -17.26
C PHE A 315 -3.44 4.65 -15.91
N ALA A 316 -2.78 3.54 -15.59
CA ALA A 316 -1.96 3.34 -14.40
C ALA A 316 -0.52 2.90 -14.73
N GLN A 317 0.35 3.11 -13.74
CA GLN A 317 1.74 2.64 -13.60
C GLN A 317 1.94 2.24 -12.12
N CYS A 318 3.06 1.66 -11.71
CA CYS A 318 3.18 0.94 -10.43
C CYS A 318 2.73 1.74 -9.19
N TRP A 319 3.09 3.03 -9.06
CA TRP A 319 2.63 3.86 -7.93
C TRP A 319 1.11 4.11 -7.93
N VAL A 320 0.47 4.13 -9.10
CA VAL A 320 -0.99 4.27 -9.23
C VAL A 320 -1.66 2.96 -8.82
N TYR A 321 -1.11 1.82 -9.25
CA TYR A 321 -1.52 0.49 -8.81
C TYR A 321 -1.43 0.35 -7.29
N ALA A 322 -0.25 0.61 -6.72
CA ALA A 322 -0.02 0.51 -5.28
C ALA A 322 -0.82 1.53 -4.46
N GLY A 323 -1.03 2.75 -4.98
CA GLY A 323 -1.84 3.79 -4.34
C GLY A 323 -3.33 3.42 -4.26
N VAL A 324 -3.90 2.93 -5.35
CA VAL A 324 -5.31 2.49 -5.41
C VAL A 324 -5.54 1.21 -4.61
N PHE A 325 -4.59 0.26 -4.67
CA PHE A 325 -4.68 -0.97 -3.89
C PHE A 325 -4.57 -0.71 -2.38
N ASN A 326 -3.69 0.20 -1.95
CA ASN A 326 -3.61 0.62 -0.55
C ASN A 326 -4.94 1.22 -0.05
N THR A 327 -5.65 2.00 -0.86
CA THR A 327 -7.01 2.47 -0.54
C THR A 327 -7.97 1.31 -0.33
N PHE A 328 -8.00 0.34 -1.26
CA PHE A 328 -8.87 -0.84 -1.16
C PHE A 328 -8.61 -1.64 0.13
N LEU A 329 -7.34 -1.87 0.47
CA LEU A 329 -6.91 -2.59 1.67
C LEU A 329 -7.32 -1.85 2.95
N ARG A 330 -6.98 -0.55 3.07
CA ARG A 330 -7.32 0.27 4.24
C ARG A 330 -8.83 0.45 4.42
N CYS A 331 -9.58 0.62 3.31
CA CYS A 331 -11.05 0.77 3.32
C CYS A 331 -11.76 -0.48 3.88
N LEU A 332 -11.22 -1.67 3.61
CA LEU A 332 -11.77 -2.92 4.16
C LEU A 332 -11.28 -3.22 5.59
N GLY A 333 -10.34 -2.43 6.13
CA GLY A 333 -9.81 -2.55 7.49
C GLY A 333 -8.53 -3.39 7.62
N ILE A 334 -7.85 -3.69 6.51
CA ILE A 334 -6.56 -4.40 6.49
C ILE A 334 -5.45 -3.35 6.66
N PRO A 335 -4.53 -3.49 7.65
CA PRO A 335 -3.41 -2.57 7.77
C PRO A 335 -2.46 -2.75 6.59
N ALA A 336 -2.24 -1.66 5.86
CA ALA A 336 -1.46 -1.66 4.61
C ALA A 336 -0.57 -0.43 4.47
N ARG A 337 0.53 -0.59 3.73
CA ARG A 337 1.46 0.49 3.34
C ARG A 337 1.93 0.32 1.89
N VAL A 338 2.37 1.42 1.29
CA VAL A 338 3.02 1.44 -0.04
C VAL A 338 4.53 1.38 0.17
N ILE A 339 5.19 0.52 -0.61
CA ILE A 339 6.63 0.34 -0.63
C ILE A 339 7.17 0.87 -1.96
N THR A 340 8.35 1.49 -1.94
CA THR A 340 9.16 1.78 -3.13
C THR A 340 10.48 1.02 -3.04
N ASN A 341 10.78 0.18 -4.04
CA ASN A 341 12.07 -0.49 -4.23
C ASN A 341 12.87 0.23 -5.31
N TYR A 342 14.13 0.60 -5.04
CA TYR A 342 15.01 1.26 -6.01
C TYR A 342 15.93 0.26 -6.70
N ASN A 343 16.17 0.49 -8.00
CA ASN A 343 16.88 -0.44 -8.89
C ASN A 343 16.19 -1.84 -8.86
N SER A 344 14.87 -1.88 -9.04
CA SER A 344 14.09 -3.12 -9.01
C SER A 344 14.34 -3.94 -10.28
N ALA A 345 14.70 -5.21 -10.16
CA ALA A 345 14.83 -6.10 -11.31
C ALA A 345 13.44 -6.46 -11.87
N HIS A 346 13.28 -6.47 -13.20
CA HIS A 346 12.01 -6.72 -13.91
C HIS A 346 12.26 -7.52 -15.21
N ASP A 347 11.27 -8.32 -15.64
CA ASP A 347 11.34 -9.21 -16.80
C ASP A 347 12.36 -10.36 -16.63
N ASN A 348 12.56 -10.82 -15.39
CA ASN A 348 13.27 -12.06 -15.08
C ASN A 348 12.28 -13.23 -14.95
N THR A 349 12.70 -14.42 -15.34
CA THR A 349 11.88 -15.65 -15.30
C THR A 349 11.86 -16.34 -13.92
N GLY A 350 12.02 -15.57 -12.84
CA GLY A 350 12.22 -16.09 -11.47
C GLY A 350 13.67 -16.54 -11.17
N ASN A 351 14.60 -16.24 -12.08
CA ASN A 351 16.04 -16.45 -11.94
C ASN A 351 16.73 -15.23 -11.31
N LEU A 352 17.78 -15.46 -10.52
CA LEU A 352 18.50 -14.41 -9.76
C LEU A 352 19.54 -13.69 -10.62
N LYS A 353 19.18 -13.41 -11.88
CA LYS A 353 20.04 -12.77 -12.87
C LYS A 353 19.28 -11.67 -13.59
N THR A 354 20.02 -10.66 -14.03
CA THR A 354 19.53 -9.62 -14.94
C THR A 354 20.62 -9.39 -15.99
N ASP A 355 20.38 -9.88 -17.21
CA ASP A 355 21.38 -9.97 -18.28
C ASP A 355 21.44 -8.66 -19.11
N LEU A 356 22.50 -7.86 -18.92
CA LEU A 356 22.74 -6.65 -19.69
C LEU A 356 23.78 -6.92 -20.78
N LEU A 357 23.37 -6.81 -22.06
CA LEU A 357 24.22 -7.20 -23.19
C LEU A 357 25.00 -6.00 -23.79
N PHE A 358 26.25 -6.23 -24.16
CA PHE A 358 27.17 -5.23 -24.72
C PHE A 358 27.84 -5.72 -26.00
N ASN A 359 28.07 -4.80 -26.93
CA ASN A 359 28.76 -5.04 -28.19
C ASN A 359 30.27 -5.28 -27.97
N ALA A 360 30.96 -5.70 -29.05
CA ALA A 360 32.39 -5.99 -29.00
C ALA A 360 33.28 -4.78 -28.63
N ASP A 361 32.79 -3.56 -28.86
CA ASP A 361 33.42 -2.27 -28.54
C ASP A 361 33.09 -1.74 -27.13
N GLY A 362 32.18 -2.39 -26.40
CA GLY A 362 31.72 -1.95 -25.08
C GLY A 362 30.48 -1.05 -25.08
N THR A 363 29.90 -0.72 -26.25
CA THR A 363 28.61 -0.02 -26.32
C THR A 363 27.43 -0.95 -25.97
N PRO A 364 26.29 -0.46 -25.43
CA PRO A 364 25.16 -1.32 -25.08
C PRO A 364 24.45 -1.96 -26.29
N ASP A 365 24.26 -3.30 -26.28
CA ASP A 365 23.43 -4.02 -27.26
C ASP A 365 21.95 -3.91 -26.89
N ARG A 366 21.40 -2.71 -27.12
CA ARG A 366 19.99 -2.34 -26.96
C ARG A 366 19.01 -3.18 -27.79
N ARG A 367 19.49 -4.01 -28.72
CA ARG A 367 18.65 -4.82 -29.62
C ARG A 367 18.41 -6.23 -29.07
N ASN A 368 19.39 -6.78 -28.35
CA ASN A 368 19.34 -8.15 -27.84
C ASN A 368 19.16 -8.22 -26.32
N THR A 369 19.51 -7.16 -25.57
CA THR A 369 19.09 -6.99 -24.16
C THR A 369 17.56 -6.98 -24.07
N ARG A 370 16.99 -7.68 -23.09
CA ARG A 370 15.54 -7.75 -22.84
C ARG A 370 15.22 -7.27 -21.43
N ASP A 371 15.88 -7.91 -20.48
CA ASP A 371 15.83 -7.67 -19.05
C ASP A 371 15.98 -6.18 -18.74
N SER A 372 15.26 -5.71 -17.73
CA SER A 372 15.24 -4.29 -17.36
C SER A 372 15.39 -4.10 -15.86
N ILE A 373 16.07 -3.02 -15.47
CA ILE A 373 16.14 -2.59 -14.08
C ILE A 373 15.39 -1.26 -14.02
N TRP A 374 14.32 -1.24 -13.23
CA TRP A 374 13.50 -0.06 -13.03
C TRP A 374 14.17 0.83 -12.00
N ASN A 375 14.29 2.13 -12.31
CA ASN A 375 14.86 3.14 -11.41
C ASN A 375 14.20 3.05 -10.02
N TYR A 376 12.88 2.85 -10.02
CA TYR A 376 12.09 2.40 -8.89
C TYR A 376 10.89 1.56 -9.34
N HIS A 377 10.42 0.68 -8.46
CA HIS A 377 9.13 0.00 -8.54
C HIS A 377 8.34 0.21 -7.24
N CYS A 378 7.00 0.09 -7.29
CA CYS A 378 6.12 0.30 -6.14
C CYS A 378 5.09 -0.84 -5.99
N TRP A 379 5.01 -1.41 -4.79
CA TRP A 379 4.04 -2.44 -4.40
C TRP A 379 3.40 -2.12 -3.03
N ASN A 380 2.62 -3.05 -2.48
CA ASN A 380 2.05 -2.93 -1.15
C ASN A 380 2.55 -4.01 -0.19
N GLU A 381 2.56 -3.67 1.09
CA GLU A 381 2.63 -4.65 2.17
C GLU A 381 1.32 -4.65 2.97
N VAL A 382 0.89 -5.84 3.41
CA VAL A 382 -0.24 -6.05 4.33
C VAL A 382 0.21 -6.75 5.61
N MET A 383 -0.27 -6.29 6.77
CA MET A 383 0.01 -6.92 8.06
C MET A 383 -1.04 -8.00 8.36
N ILE A 384 -0.67 -9.28 8.20
CA ILE A 384 -1.60 -10.40 8.43
C ILE A 384 -0.95 -11.63 9.08
N LYS A 385 -1.76 -12.42 9.79
CA LYS A 385 -1.46 -13.81 10.16
C LYS A 385 -1.52 -14.71 8.92
N ARG A 386 -0.63 -15.70 8.84
CA ARG A 386 -0.57 -16.72 7.77
C ARG A 386 -0.91 -18.13 8.31
N PRO A 387 -2.18 -18.43 8.64
CA PRO A 387 -2.60 -19.75 9.14
C PRO A 387 -2.49 -20.87 8.09
N ASP A 388 -2.19 -20.50 6.83
CA ASP A 388 -1.88 -21.37 5.71
C ASP A 388 -0.39 -21.76 5.63
N LEU A 389 0.48 -21.16 6.45
CA LEU A 389 1.93 -21.36 6.50
C LEU A 389 2.41 -21.86 7.88
N PRO A 390 3.66 -22.33 8.01
CA PRO A 390 4.32 -22.50 9.30
C PRO A 390 4.37 -21.21 10.14
N PRO A 391 4.33 -21.30 11.48
CA PRO A 391 4.49 -20.14 12.36
C PRO A 391 5.83 -19.42 12.18
N GLY A 392 5.84 -18.11 12.37
CA GLY A 392 6.99 -17.22 12.09
C GLY A 392 6.99 -16.61 10.69
N LEU A 393 5.92 -16.82 9.90
CA LEU A 393 5.72 -16.24 8.57
C LEU A 393 4.51 -15.30 8.50
N GLU A 394 3.81 -15.10 9.62
CA GLU A 394 2.96 -13.94 9.86
C GLU A 394 3.74 -12.61 9.86
N GLY A 395 3.02 -11.49 9.76
CA GLY A 395 3.59 -10.15 9.73
C GLY A 395 3.34 -9.47 8.39
N TRP A 396 4.27 -8.61 7.96
CA TRP A 396 4.20 -7.96 6.65
C TRP A 396 4.32 -8.99 5.51
N GLN A 397 3.39 -8.91 4.57
CA GLN A 397 3.37 -9.72 3.34
C GLN A 397 3.34 -8.79 2.13
N VAL A 398 4.20 -9.03 1.14
CA VAL A 398 4.20 -8.32 -0.14
C VAL A 398 3.00 -8.76 -0.97
N VAL A 399 2.28 -7.79 -1.54
CA VAL A 399 1.28 -7.98 -2.58
C VAL A 399 1.45 -6.86 -3.63
N ASP A 400 1.75 -7.24 -4.87
CA ASP A 400 1.83 -6.31 -6.01
C ASP A 400 0.63 -6.52 -6.94
N SER A 401 0.04 -5.39 -7.35
CA SER A 401 -1.08 -5.28 -8.29
C SER A 401 -0.65 -4.88 -9.70
N THR A 402 0.62 -4.52 -9.88
CA THR A 402 1.21 -4.18 -11.17
C THR A 402 1.32 -5.45 -12.03
N PRO A 403 0.81 -5.47 -13.27
CA PRO A 403 0.86 -6.65 -14.13
C PRO A 403 2.27 -6.84 -14.72
N GLN A 404 3.17 -7.40 -13.91
CA GLN A 404 4.52 -7.82 -14.31
C GLN A 404 4.48 -9.26 -14.83
N GLU A 405 4.39 -10.23 -13.91
CA GLU A 405 4.43 -11.67 -14.18
C GLU A 405 3.10 -12.38 -13.91
N THR A 406 2.97 -13.61 -14.43
CA THR A 406 1.75 -14.42 -14.24
C THR A 406 1.91 -15.47 -13.15
N SER A 407 1.00 -15.45 -12.16
CA SER A 407 0.94 -16.41 -11.06
C SER A 407 -0.32 -17.27 -11.13
N ASP A 408 -0.13 -18.59 -11.18
CA ASP A 408 -1.13 -19.59 -11.60
C ASP A 408 -1.77 -19.30 -12.98
N GLY A 409 -1.11 -18.50 -13.83
CA GLY A 409 -1.63 -18.06 -15.13
C GLY A 409 -2.50 -16.79 -15.11
N PHE A 410 -2.43 -15.98 -14.04
CA PHE A 410 -3.12 -14.68 -13.90
C PHE A 410 -2.13 -13.59 -13.48
N PHE A 411 -2.31 -12.34 -13.91
CA PHE A 411 -1.47 -11.21 -13.50
C PHE A 411 -1.79 -10.78 -12.06
N ARG A 412 -1.09 -11.36 -11.09
CA ARG A 412 -1.25 -11.11 -9.65
C ARG A 412 0.01 -11.52 -8.88
N CYS A 413 0.31 -10.81 -7.79
CA CYS A 413 1.40 -11.17 -6.89
C CYS A 413 0.93 -11.23 -5.43
N GLY A 414 1.46 -12.22 -4.69
CA GLY A 414 1.37 -12.37 -3.24
C GLY A 414 0.07 -12.99 -2.72
N PRO A 415 -0.09 -13.08 -1.38
CA PRO A 415 0.82 -12.57 -0.36
C PRO A 415 2.10 -13.39 -0.20
N ALA A 416 3.26 -12.74 -0.32
CA ALA A 416 4.60 -13.29 -0.07
C ALA A 416 5.10 -12.83 1.32
N PRO A 417 5.46 -13.69 2.28
CA PRO A 417 5.95 -13.25 3.58
C PRO A 417 7.29 -12.51 3.44
N VAL A 418 7.40 -11.26 3.92
CA VAL A 418 8.67 -10.50 3.85
C VAL A 418 9.80 -11.24 4.59
N ILE A 419 9.48 -11.95 5.67
CA ILE A 419 10.40 -12.84 6.39
C ILE A 419 10.91 -13.99 5.51
N ALA A 420 10.05 -14.59 4.68
CA ALA A 420 10.45 -15.65 3.76
C ALA A 420 11.37 -15.13 2.64
N ILE A 421 11.16 -13.90 2.18
CA ILE A 421 12.06 -13.23 1.23
C ILE A 421 13.44 -13.06 1.87
N LYS A 422 13.52 -12.44 3.05
CA LYS A 422 14.80 -12.20 3.75
C LYS A 422 15.60 -13.47 4.06
N GLU A 423 14.91 -14.55 4.38
CA GLU A 423 15.52 -15.85 4.66
C GLU A 423 15.78 -16.71 3.40
N GLY A 424 15.46 -16.24 2.18
CA GLY A 424 15.63 -17.06 0.97
C GLY A 424 14.71 -18.27 0.89
N HIS A 425 13.61 -18.27 1.65
CA HIS A 425 12.59 -19.33 1.65
C HIS A 425 11.57 -19.15 0.51
N VAL A 426 12.08 -19.04 -0.71
CA VAL A 426 11.32 -18.78 -1.95
C VAL A 426 10.30 -19.87 -2.31
N CYS A 427 10.36 -21.04 -1.65
CA CYS A 427 9.46 -22.17 -1.86
C CYS A 427 8.04 -22.01 -1.27
N TYR A 428 7.79 -21.00 -0.43
CA TYR A 428 6.48 -20.80 0.19
C TYR A 428 5.50 -20.04 -0.73
N PRO A 429 4.19 -20.32 -0.65
CA PRO A 429 3.20 -19.53 -1.37
C PRO A 429 2.98 -18.16 -0.70
N PHE A 430 2.83 -17.07 -1.44
CA PHE A 430 2.76 -16.99 -2.91
C PHE A 430 3.94 -16.19 -3.45
N ASP A 431 4.36 -16.52 -4.68
CA ASP A 431 5.21 -15.67 -5.54
C ASP A 431 6.57 -15.25 -4.96
N CYS A 432 7.05 -15.96 -3.94
CA CYS A 432 8.23 -15.56 -3.17
C CYS A 432 9.52 -15.57 -3.99
N GLY A 433 9.67 -16.44 -4.99
CA GLY A 433 10.83 -16.43 -5.90
C GLY A 433 10.90 -15.19 -6.77
N PHE A 434 9.75 -14.70 -7.27
CA PHE A 434 9.67 -13.47 -8.04
C PHE A 434 10.02 -12.24 -7.18
N VAL A 435 9.34 -12.08 -6.04
CA VAL A 435 9.57 -10.97 -5.10
C VAL A 435 11.00 -10.95 -4.54
N PHE A 436 11.64 -12.13 -4.41
CA PHE A 436 13.04 -12.23 -4.03
C PHE A 436 13.97 -11.74 -5.15
N ALA A 437 13.70 -12.10 -6.41
CA ALA A 437 14.47 -11.62 -7.56
C ALA A 437 14.36 -10.09 -7.75
N GLU A 438 13.20 -9.48 -7.50
CA GLU A 438 13.00 -8.02 -7.54
C GLU A 438 13.98 -7.24 -6.62
N VAL A 439 14.48 -7.86 -5.54
CA VAL A 439 15.37 -7.22 -4.54
C VAL A 439 16.79 -7.80 -4.44
N ASN A 440 17.06 -8.98 -5.01
CA ASN A 440 18.32 -9.72 -4.83
C ASN A 440 18.99 -10.24 -6.13
N SER A 441 18.48 -9.96 -7.34
CA SER A 441 19.10 -10.48 -8.57
C SER A 441 20.52 -9.92 -8.81
N ASP A 442 21.48 -10.79 -9.14
CA ASP A 442 22.82 -10.38 -9.59
C ASP A 442 22.72 -9.78 -11.01
N VAL A 443 23.32 -8.62 -11.26
CA VAL A 443 23.35 -8.00 -12.61
C VAL A 443 24.55 -8.53 -13.39
N VAL A 444 24.30 -9.25 -14.48
CA VAL A 444 25.34 -9.90 -15.28
C VAL A 444 25.60 -9.10 -16.55
N TYR A 445 26.82 -8.58 -16.69
CA TYR A 445 27.24 -7.79 -17.85
C TYR A 445 27.90 -8.72 -18.87
N LEU A 446 27.23 -8.93 -20.01
CA LEU A 446 27.58 -9.94 -21.00
C LEU A 446 28.05 -9.30 -22.31
N LYS A 447 29.28 -9.58 -22.72
CA LYS A 447 29.83 -9.17 -24.02
C LYS A 447 29.36 -10.15 -25.09
N ARG A 448 28.68 -9.64 -26.12
CA ARG A 448 28.11 -10.44 -27.22
C ARG A 448 29.01 -10.38 -28.45
N ASP A 449 29.47 -11.54 -28.92
CA ASP A 449 30.33 -11.62 -30.10
C ASP A 449 29.54 -11.64 -31.43
N LYS A 450 30.27 -11.55 -32.55
CA LYS A 450 29.70 -11.56 -33.91
C LYS A 450 29.04 -12.87 -34.34
N TYR A 451 29.23 -13.96 -33.59
CA TYR A 451 28.56 -15.25 -33.79
C TYR A 451 27.33 -15.41 -32.87
N GLY A 452 27.20 -14.55 -31.86
CA GLY A 452 26.13 -14.57 -30.87
C GLY A 452 26.49 -15.24 -29.55
N ASN A 453 27.77 -15.58 -29.32
CA ASN A 453 28.22 -16.10 -28.03
C ASN A 453 28.17 -14.98 -26.97
N LEU A 454 27.86 -15.34 -25.72
CA LEU A 454 27.82 -14.42 -24.57
C LEU A 454 29.00 -14.67 -23.63
N THR A 455 29.67 -13.58 -23.28
CA THR A 455 30.87 -13.37 -22.46
C THR A 455 30.70 -12.63 -21.11
N PRO A 456 30.52 -13.22 -19.90
CA PRO A 456 30.51 -12.40 -18.68
C PRO A 456 31.83 -11.63 -18.50
N PHE A 457 31.73 -10.32 -18.29
CA PHE A 457 32.88 -9.43 -18.04
C PHE A 457 32.73 -8.56 -16.79
N ARG A 458 31.54 -8.55 -16.16
CA ARG A 458 31.29 -8.04 -14.80
C ARG A 458 30.03 -8.74 -14.26
N VAL A 459 30.01 -8.96 -12.94
CA VAL A 459 28.78 -9.25 -12.20
C VAL A 459 28.68 -8.19 -11.11
N ASP A 460 27.53 -7.52 -10.97
CA ASP A 460 27.25 -6.61 -9.87
C ASP A 460 26.18 -7.20 -8.97
N LYS A 461 26.56 -7.55 -7.74
CA LYS A 461 25.70 -8.21 -6.76
C LYS A 461 24.95 -7.21 -5.87
N THR A 462 25.26 -5.92 -5.99
CA THR A 462 24.88 -4.88 -5.01
C THR A 462 23.91 -3.84 -5.57
N TYR A 463 23.74 -3.81 -6.91
CA TYR A 463 22.96 -2.79 -7.57
C TYR A 463 21.45 -2.95 -7.39
N VAL A 464 20.92 -4.17 -7.46
CA VAL A 464 19.48 -4.43 -7.34
C VAL A 464 19.02 -4.28 -5.89
N GLY A 465 17.86 -3.66 -5.68
CA GLY A 465 17.27 -3.49 -4.35
C GLY A 465 18.11 -2.66 -3.37
N GLU A 466 18.97 -1.76 -3.87
CA GLU A 466 19.89 -0.90 -3.09
C GLU A 466 19.18 -0.17 -1.93
N LYS A 467 17.90 0.17 -2.11
CA LYS A 467 17.11 0.93 -1.15
C LYS A 467 15.63 0.58 -1.27
N ILE A 468 15.00 0.27 -0.13
CA ILE A 468 13.56 0.00 -0.03
C ILE A 468 12.95 0.95 1.00
N LEU A 469 11.98 1.76 0.59
CA LEU A 469 11.36 2.81 1.42
C LEU A 469 9.86 2.59 1.63
N THR A 470 9.37 2.99 2.80
CA THR A 470 7.95 3.23 3.11
C THR A 470 7.83 4.58 3.82
N LYS A 471 6.64 5.20 3.79
CA LYS A 471 6.35 6.36 4.65
C LYS A 471 6.47 5.95 6.13
N ALA A 472 7.04 6.83 6.96
CA ALA A 472 7.15 6.66 8.39
C ALA A 472 5.80 6.80 9.12
N VAL A 473 5.70 6.16 10.29
CA VAL A 473 4.51 6.22 11.16
C VAL A 473 4.36 7.62 11.72
N GLY A 474 3.22 8.27 11.46
CA GLY A 474 2.87 9.57 12.05
C GLY A 474 3.65 10.78 11.51
N SER A 475 4.49 10.62 10.49
CA SER A 475 5.20 11.73 9.82
C SER A 475 5.27 11.52 8.31
N GLN A 476 5.69 12.53 7.54
CA GLN A 476 5.91 12.40 6.10
C GLN A 476 7.32 11.86 5.74
N GLN A 477 8.16 11.59 6.74
CA GLN A 477 9.56 11.19 6.51
C GLN A 477 9.67 9.79 5.88
N GLN A 478 10.76 9.59 5.14
CA GLN A 478 11.15 8.29 4.59
C GLN A 478 11.60 7.35 5.71
N ASN A 479 11.08 6.11 5.72
CA ASN A 479 11.57 5.01 6.54
C ASN A 479 12.23 3.96 5.63
N ASN A 480 13.53 3.71 5.81
CA ASN A 480 14.27 2.70 5.05
C ASN A 480 14.12 1.32 5.70
N ILE A 481 13.58 0.38 4.94
CA ILE A 481 13.26 -0.99 5.38
C ILE A 481 14.00 -2.07 4.59
N THR A 482 15.08 -1.73 3.86
CA THR A 482 15.89 -2.71 3.09
C THR A 482 16.33 -3.90 3.94
N ASN A 483 16.68 -3.64 5.21
CA ASN A 483 17.05 -4.64 6.21
C ASN A 483 15.92 -5.60 6.64
N THR A 484 14.68 -5.38 6.20
CA THR A 484 13.54 -6.30 6.37
C THR A 484 13.39 -7.28 5.20
N TYR A 485 13.90 -6.93 4.01
CA TYR A 485 13.87 -7.75 2.79
C TYR A 485 15.15 -8.54 2.55
N LYS A 486 16.31 -8.01 2.96
CA LYS A 486 17.61 -8.68 2.79
C LYS A 486 18.59 -8.38 3.93
N TYR A 487 19.68 -9.12 3.94
CA TYR A 487 20.83 -8.91 4.81
C TYR A 487 21.80 -7.90 4.18
N PRO A 488 22.82 -7.39 4.91
CA PRO A 488 23.86 -6.57 4.30
C PRO A 488 24.62 -7.37 3.24
N GLU A 489 24.81 -6.77 2.06
CA GLU A 489 25.53 -7.36 0.93
C GLU A 489 26.90 -7.95 1.34
N GLY A 490 27.16 -9.21 1.00
CA GLY A 490 28.42 -9.89 1.33
C GLY A 490 28.59 -10.26 2.82
N SER A 491 27.50 -10.26 3.60
CA SER A 491 27.49 -10.89 4.92
C SER A 491 27.33 -12.41 4.82
N ALA A 492 27.71 -13.15 5.87
CA ALA A 492 27.54 -14.60 5.90
C ALA A 492 26.05 -15.01 5.85
N GLU A 493 25.17 -14.15 6.39
CA GLU A 493 23.73 -14.29 6.32
C GLU A 493 23.18 -14.05 4.90
N ASP A 494 23.73 -13.08 4.16
CA ASP A 494 23.41 -12.86 2.73
C ASP A 494 23.85 -14.06 1.86
N GLU A 495 25.11 -14.49 1.97
CA GLU A 495 25.61 -15.69 1.27
C GLU A 495 24.73 -16.92 1.56
N ALA A 496 24.36 -17.13 2.82
CA ALA A 496 23.49 -18.23 3.24
C ALA A 496 22.04 -18.07 2.74
N THR A 497 21.50 -16.86 2.64
CA THR A 497 20.16 -16.58 2.09
C THR A 497 20.14 -16.85 0.57
N MET A 498 21.13 -16.36 -0.18
CA MET A 498 21.23 -16.58 -1.61
C MET A 498 21.43 -18.06 -1.96
N ALA A 499 22.30 -18.77 -1.24
CA ALA A 499 22.47 -20.21 -1.39
C ALA A 499 21.21 -21.02 -1.03
N ARG A 500 20.37 -20.51 -0.10
CA ARG A 500 19.08 -21.13 0.26
C ARG A 500 18.04 -20.96 -0.85
N ALA A 501 17.96 -19.78 -1.44
CA ALA A 501 17.07 -19.50 -2.58
C ALA A 501 17.46 -20.35 -3.82
N GLU A 502 18.76 -20.46 -4.11
CA GLU A 502 19.27 -21.33 -5.17
C GLU A 502 18.98 -22.82 -4.88
N GLY A 503 19.11 -23.25 -3.62
CA GLY A 503 18.71 -24.59 -3.17
C GLY A 503 17.22 -24.93 -3.34
N PHE A 504 16.35 -23.93 -3.56
CA PHE A 504 14.94 -24.11 -3.91
C PHE A 504 14.64 -23.96 -5.41
N GLY A 505 15.64 -23.70 -6.26
CA GLY A 505 15.53 -23.71 -7.71
C GLY A 505 15.68 -22.35 -8.42
N CYS A 506 15.98 -21.27 -7.70
CA CYS A 506 16.25 -19.96 -8.32
C CYS A 506 17.70 -19.90 -8.86
N GLU A 507 17.90 -19.88 -10.18
CA GLU A 507 19.24 -19.94 -10.78
C GLU A 507 20.08 -18.67 -10.48
N ARG A 508 21.24 -18.83 -9.82
CA ARG A 508 22.20 -17.75 -9.52
C ARG A 508 23.35 -17.70 -10.53
N ASP A 509 24.06 -16.57 -10.63
CA ASP A 509 25.30 -16.50 -11.40
C ASP A 509 26.57 -16.80 -10.59
N HIS A 510 27.42 -17.65 -11.18
CA HIS A 510 28.67 -18.16 -10.62
C HIS A 510 29.86 -17.91 -11.56
N SER A 511 29.78 -16.87 -12.41
CA SER A 511 30.86 -16.51 -13.32
C SER A 511 32.07 -15.97 -12.54
N ASP A 512 33.20 -16.69 -12.65
CA ASP A 512 34.49 -16.22 -12.14
C ASP A 512 35.04 -15.11 -13.04
N VAL A 513 34.70 -13.86 -12.71
CA VAL A 513 35.19 -12.65 -13.37
C VAL A 513 36.39 -12.10 -12.59
N PRO A 514 37.56 -11.88 -13.22
CA PRO A 514 38.73 -11.34 -12.55
C PRO A 514 38.48 -9.97 -11.89
N GLU A 515 39.11 -9.70 -10.74
CA GLU A 515 39.16 -8.35 -10.17
C GLU A 515 39.96 -7.41 -11.11
N ASP A 516 39.28 -6.45 -11.73
CA ASP A 516 39.91 -5.43 -12.56
C ASP A 516 40.75 -4.45 -11.71
N ASP A 517 42.02 -4.24 -12.09
CA ASP A 517 42.90 -3.24 -11.45
C ASP A 517 42.57 -1.79 -11.84
N LEU A 518 41.48 -1.59 -12.57
CA LEU A 518 41.02 -0.34 -13.15
C LEU A 518 39.48 -0.23 -12.96
N SER A 519 39.00 0.86 -12.39
CA SER A 519 37.56 1.13 -12.23
C SER A 519 37.18 2.51 -12.80
N VAL A 520 35.88 2.73 -13.01
CA VAL A 520 35.30 4.05 -13.33
C VAL A 520 34.14 4.35 -12.38
N THR A 521 33.86 5.64 -12.13
CA THR A 521 32.72 6.10 -11.34
C THR A 521 32.17 7.40 -11.92
N VAL A 522 30.85 7.49 -12.09
CA VAL A 522 30.13 8.59 -12.73
C VAL A 522 29.30 9.34 -11.70
N ILE A 523 29.70 10.57 -11.41
CA ILE A 523 28.95 11.50 -10.55
C ILE A 523 28.23 12.49 -11.44
N VAL A 524 26.93 12.68 -11.22
CA VAL A 524 26.06 13.62 -11.95
C VAL A 524 25.49 14.62 -10.96
N GLU A 525 25.52 15.90 -11.28
CA GLU A 525 24.93 16.95 -10.43
C GLU A 525 23.38 16.98 -10.58
N PRO A 526 22.61 17.21 -9.51
CA PRO A 526 21.17 17.45 -9.61
C PRO A 526 20.87 18.61 -10.56
N CYS A 527 19.90 18.43 -11.46
CA CYS A 527 19.60 19.38 -12.53
C CYS A 527 18.10 19.63 -12.65
N VAL A 528 17.70 20.89 -12.75
CA VAL A 528 16.32 21.26 -13.08
C VAL A 528 16.10 21.11 -14.58
N ILE A 529 14.91 20.62 -14.99
CA ILE A 529 14.54 20.56 -16.41
C ILE A 529 14.72 21.96 -17.03
N GLY A 530 15.55 22.06 -18.06
CA GLY A 530 15.83 23.33 -18.74
C GLY A 530 17.28 23.80 -18.65
N GLN A 531 18.07 23.21 -17.74
CA GLN A 531 19.47 23.58 -17.47
C GLN A 531 20.47 22.61 -18.13
N ASP A 532 21.75 23.00 -18.19
CA ASP A 532 22.81 22.14 -18.71
C ASP A 532 23.27 21.15 -17.64
N VAL A 533 23.21 19.85 -17.91
CA VAL A 533 23.66 18.81 -16.95
C VAL A 533 25.19 18.82 -16.87
N GLN A 534 25.73 18.74 -15.65
CA GLN A 534 27.15 18.49 -15.39
C GLN A 534 27.34 17.07 -14.85
N LEU A 535 28.34 16.36 -15.34
CA LEU A 535 28.76 15.06 -14.80
C LEU A 535 30.26 14.87 -14.91
N VAL A 536 30.83 14.00 -14.08
CA VAL A 536 32.26 13.71 -14.03
C VAL A 536 32.46 12.20 -14.00
N ALA A 537 33.18 11.67 -15.00
CA ALA A 537 33.64 10.29 -15.02
C ALA A 537 35.06 10.20 -14.44
N THR A 538 35.23 9.52 -13.31
CA THR A 538 36.53 9.35 -12.64
C THR A 538 37.01 7.92 -12.80
N PHE A 539 38.10 7.75 -13.53
CA PHE A 539 38.80 6.47 -13.70
C PHE A 539 39.86 6.33 -12.60
N LYS A 540 40.01 5.15 -12.00
CA LYS A 540 40.96 4.86 -10.92
C LYS A 540 41.76 3.62 -11.27
N ASN A 541 43.08 3.75 -11.37
CA ASN A 541 44.01 2.65 -11.63
C ASN A 541 44.70 2.25 -10.32
N GLN A 542 44.36 1.06 -9.82
CA GLN A 542 44.98 0.41 -8.65
C GLN A 542 46.12 -0.53 -9.05
N GLY A 543 46.33 -0.70 -10.36
CA GLY A 543 47.38 -1.49 -10.96
C GLY A 543 48.77 -0.86 -10.89
N LYS A 544 49.77 -1.70 -11.20
CA LYS A 544 51.19 -1.35 -11.26
C LYS A 544 51.62 -0.80 -12.63
N VAL A 545 50.73 -0.86 -13.62
CA VAL A 545 50.99 -0.54 -15.03
C VAL A 545 50.10 0.62 -15.46
N LEU A 546 50.63 1.49 -16.33
CA LEU A 546 49.86 2.57 -16.94
C LEU A 546 48.74 1.98 -17.80
N ARG A 547 47.50 2.44 -17.61
CA ARG A 547 46.33 2.02 -18.40
C ARG A 547 45.98 3.11 -19.40
N ASN A 548 45.84 2.74 -20.67
CA ASN A 548 45.22 3.58 -21.70
C ASN A 548 43.83 3.01 -21.97
N VAL A 549 42.80 3.80 -21.70
CA VAL A 549 41.39 3.43 -21.81
C VAL A 549 40.79 4.20 -22.98
N THR A 550 40.32 3.50 -24.00
CA THR A 550 39.36 4.10 -24.94
C THR A 550 37.98 3.90 -24.34
N ALA A 551 37.25 4.99 -24.14
CA ALA A 551 36.01 5.04 -23.38
C ALA A 551 34.88 5.74 -24.15
N HIS A 552 33.65 5.40 -23.81
CA HIS A 552 32.42 5.88 -24.41
C HIS A 552 31.50 6.41 -23.32
N LEU A 553 31.05 7.67 -23.44
CA LEU A 553 29.91 8.20 -22.69
C LEU A 553 28.67 8.14 -23.59
N ASP A 554 27.74 7.27 -23.24
CA ASP A 554 26.47 7.08 -23.91
C ASP A 554 25.35 7.74 -23.07
N CYS A 555 24.55 8.60 -23.71
CA CYS A 555 23.48 9.36 -23.08
C CYS A 555 22.10 8.98 -23.66
N ASP A 556 21.26 8.37 -22.82
CA ASP A 556 19.86 8.03 -23.11
C ASP A 556 18.89 8.94 -22.35
N ILE A 557 17.73 9.19 -22.96
CA ILE A 557 16.48 9.48 -22.26
C ILE A 557 15.78 8.13 -22.07
N ILE A 558 15.47 7.79 -20.82
CA ILE A 558 14.82 6.52 -20.47
C ILE A 558 13.43 6.77 -19.89
N PHE A 559 12.58 5.74 -19.95
CA PHE A 559 11.47 5.61 -19.04
C PHE A 559 11.98 5.30 -17.63
N TYR A 560 11.18 5.55 -16.59
CA TYR A 560 11.56 5.17 -15.22
C TYR A 560 11.79 3.65 -15.04
N THR A 561 11.33 2.85 -16.01
CA THR A 561 11.53 1.39 -16.13
C THR A 561 12.89 0.99 -16.71
N GLY A 562 13.81 1.93 -16.96
CA GLY A 562 15.11 1.67 -17.57
C GLY A 562 15.09 1.48 -19.10
N VAL A 563 13.91 1.35 -19.70
CA VAL A 563 13.70 1.24 -21.16
C VAL A 563 14.09 2.54 -21.86
N VAL A 564 14.82 2.45 -22.98
CA VAL A 564 15.25 3.63 -23.75
C VAL A 564 14.08 4.24 -24.53
N ALA A 565 13.82 5.53 -24.30
CA ALA A 565 12.87 6.33 -25.08
C ALA A 565 13.54 7.00 -26.28
N SER A 566 14.76 7.55 -26.10
CA SER A 566 15.63 8.00 -27.19
C SER A 566 17.09 8.05 -26.74
N HIS A 567 18.02 7.59 -27.59
CA HIS A 567 19.45 7.87 -27.44
C HIS A 567 19.76 9.22 -28.09
N PHE A 568 20.43 10.13 -27.39
CA PHE A 568 20.64 11.50 -27.86
C PHE A 568 22.09 11.93 -28.03
N LYS A 569 23.07 11.21 -27.46
CA LYS A 569 24.50 11.56 -27.57
C LYS A 569 25.44 10.39 -27.26
N ASP A 570 26.45 10.22 -28.12
CA ASP A 570 27.67 9.45 -27.84
C ASP A 570 28.85 10.44 -27.73
N ILE A 571 29.80 10.14 -26.84
CA ILE A 571 31.14 10.73 -26.86
C ILE A 571 32.18 9.63 -26.67
N THR A 572 32.97 9.36 -27.70
CA THR A 572 34.19 8.54 -27.59
C THR A 572 35.38 9.41 -27.16
N PHE A 573 36.16 8.97 -26.18
CA PHE A 573 37.31 9.69 -25.63
C PHE A 573 38.39 8.74 -25.06
N ASP A 574 39.66 9.16 -25.12
CA ASP A 574 40.79 8.37 -24.58
C ASP A 574 41.27 8.93 -23.22
N VAL A 575 41.61 8.05 -22.28
CA VAL A 575 42.13 8.38 -20.94
C VAL A 575 43.39 7.58 -20.64
N THR A 576 44.47 8.27 -20.26
CA THR A 576 45.68 7.63 -19.71
C THR A 576 45.67 7.76 -18.19
N VAL A 577 45.57 6.64 -17.47
CA VAL A 577 45.59 6.59 -16.00
C VAL A 577 46.90 5.99 -15.51
N LEU A 578 47.70 6.78 -14.78
CA LEU A 578 48.97 6.36 -14.21
C LEU A 578 48.77 5.29 -13.10
N PRO A 579 49.78 4.43 -12.83
CA PRO A 579 49.72 3.48 -11.72
C PRO A 579 49.40 4.16 -10.39
N TYR A 580 48.48 3.58 -9.62
CA TYR A 580 48.03 4.09 -8.31
C TYR A 580 47.46 5.53 -8.32
N GLN A 581 46.87 5.96 -9.44
CA GLN A 581 46.24 7.29 -9.58
C GLN A 581 44.80 7.22 -10.10
N SER A 582 44.11 8.35 -9.96
CA SER A 582 42.81 8.59 -10.59
C SER A 582 42.91 9.72 -11.62
N TYR A 583 42.07 9.67 -12.65
CA TYR A 583 41.91 10.73 -13.64
C TYR A 583 40.41 11.01 -13.87
N SER A 584 40.01 12.28 -13.82
CA SER A 584 38.61 12.70 -13.92
C SER A 584 38.35 13.50 -15.19
N VAL A 585 37.34 13.07 -15.96
CA VAL A 585 36.88 13.75 -17.18
C VAL A 585 35.54 14.43 -16.89
N PRO A 586 35.49 15.77 -16.86
CA PRO A 586 34.23 16.51 -16.71
C PRO A 586 33.51 16.64 -18.05
N PHE A 587 32.22 16.38 -18.04
CA PHE A 587 31.32 16.52 -19.19
C PHE A 587 30.22 17.51 -18.88
N LYS A 588 29.97 18.39 -19.86
CA LYS A 588 28.81 19.28 -19.89
C LYS A 588 27.88 18.82 -21.01
N ILE A 589 26.62 18.60 -20.69
CA ILE A 589 25.56 18.20 -21.63
C ILE A 589 24.58 19.37 -21.76
N PRO A 590 24.72 20.21 -22.81
CA PRO A 590 23.84 21.35 -23.03
C PRO A 590 22.35 21.02 -23.08
N ALA A 591 21.55 21.90 -22.49
CA ALA A 591 20.13 21.67 -22.26
C ALA A 591 19.33 21.41 -23.54
N TYR A 592 19.77 21.94 -24.69
CA TYR A 592 19.09 21.78 -25.98
C TYR A 592 19.22 20.37 -26.59
N GLU A 593 20.25 19.60 -26.19
CA GLU A 593 20.52 18.27 -26.76
C GLU A 593 19.47 17.25 -26.34
N TYR A 594 19.10 17.26 -25.05
CA TYR A 594 18.11 16.34 -24.47
C TYR A 594 16.69 16.91 -24.45
N GLN A 595 16.50 18.22 -24.20
CA GLN A 595 15.15 18.81 -24.03
C GLN A 595 14.23 18.52 -25.21
N THR A 596 14.77 18.55 -26.43
CA THR A 596 13.99 18.36 -27.66
C THR A 596 13.37 16.95 -27.78
N GLN A 597 13.79 16.01 -26.95
CA GLN A 597 13.46 14.58 -27.03
C GLN A 597 12.79 14.01 -25.77
N LEU A 598 12.80 14.72 -24.63
CA LEU A 598 12.22 14.25 -23.35
C LEU A 598 10.77 13.76 -23.45
N SER A 599 9.95 14.46 -24.24
CA SER A 599 8.49 14.26 -24.29
C SER A 599 7.81 14.42 -22.92
N SER A 600 7.53 13.32 -22.20
CA SER A 600 7.04 13.32 -20.80
C SER A 600 8.02 12.72 -19.79
N GLN A 601 9.18 12.24 -20.25
CA GLN A 601 10.17 11.61 -19.39
C GLN A 601 11.04 12.65 -18.68
N THR A 602 11.43 12.33 -17.46
CA THR A 602 12.31 13.13 -16.59
C THR A 602 13.65 12.44 -16.32
N CYS A 603 13.75 11.14 -16.59
CA CYS A 603 14.94 10.32 -16.37
C CYS A 603 15.95 10.45 -17.52
N LEU A 604 17.18 10.88 -17.22
CA LEU A 604 18.35 10.75 -18.10
C LEU A 604 19.27 9.64 -17.59
N ARG A 605 19.78 8.79 -18.48
CA ARG A 605 20.77 7.75 -18.15
C ARG A 605 22.08 8.03 -18.85
N PHE A 606 23.17 7.94 -18.09
CA PHE A 606 24.54 8.08 -18.54
C PHE A 606 25.26 6.76 -18.29
N ILE A 607 25.78 6.14 -19.34
CA ILE A 607 26.63 4.95 -19.25
C ILE A 607 28.03 5.38 -19.68
N VAL A 608 29.02 5.23 -18.79
CA VAL A 608 30.43 5.33 -19.17
C VAL A 608 31.01 3.94 -19.22
N SER A 609 31.38 3.48 -20.40
CA SER A 609 32.07 2.20 -20.62
C SER A 609 33.47 2.43 -21.20
N GLY A 610 34.33 1.43 -21.15
CA GLY A 610 35.64 1.48 -21.81
C GLY A 610 36.40 0.16 -21.77
N GLN A 611 37.48 0.09 -22.54
CA GLN A 611 38.37 -1.07 -22.60
C GLN A 611 39.84 -0.63 -22.48
N SER A 612 40.64 -1.41 -21.74
CA SER A 612 42.09 -1.24 -21.63
C SER A 612 42.77 -2.62 -21.65
N ASP A 613 43.49 -2.93 -22.72
CA ASP A 613 43.96 -4.29 -23.03
C ASP A 613 42.81 -5.31 -23.03
N ASN A 614 42.75 -6.17 -22.00
CA ASN A 614 41.70 -7.16 -21.76
C ASN A 614 40.71 -6.72 -20.65
N LEU A 615 41.00 -5.63 -19.93
CA LEU A 615 40.17 -5.12 -18.84
C LEU A 615 39.00 -4.30 -19.37
N HIS A 616 37.88 -4.33 -18.66
CA HIS A 616 36.70 -3.55 -18.98
C HIS A 616 36.30 -2.65 -17.81
N VAL A 617 35.91 -1.42 -18.11
CA VAL A 617 35.30 -0.51 -17.13
C VAL A 617 33.89 -0.15 -17.56
N LEU A 618 33.01 -0.06 -16.58
CA LEU A 618 31.64 0.42 -16.76
C LEU A 618 31.16 1.11 -15.48
N ASP A 619 30.40 2.19 -15.63
CA ASP A 619 29.49 2.68 -14.59
C ASP A 619 28.24 3.29 -15.25
N LEU A 620 27.12 3.26 -14.53
CA LEU A 620 25.79 3.65 -15.01
C LEU A 620 25.13 4.55 -13.97
N LYS A 621 24.81 5.79 -14.37
CA LYS A 621 24.11 6.73 -13.49
C LYS A 621 22.82 7.25 -14.13
N VAL A 622 21.74 7.19 -13.36
CA VAL A 622 20.45 7.80 -13.70
C VAL A 622 20.28 9.10 -12.92
N LEU A 623 19.95 10.17 -13.65
CA LEU A 623 19.58 11.49 -13.16
C LEU A 623 18.08 11.69 -13.34
N GLU A 624 17.39 12.01 -12.26
CA GLU A 624 16.01 12.50 -12.31
C GLU A 624 16.05 14.03 -12.47
N LEU A 625 15.48 14.56 -13.56
CA LEU A 625 15.42 16.00 -13.80
C LEU A 625 14.31 16.65 -12.97
N GLN A 626 14.69 17.60 -12.10
CA GLN A 626 13.76 18.27 -11.19
C GLN A 626 12.76 19.16 -11.93
N THR A 627 11.48 19.04 -11.60
CA THR A 627 10.39 19.89 -12.11
C THR A 627 10.30 21.20 -11.31
N PRO A 628 9.85 22.32 -11.91
CA PRO A 628 9.51 23.52 -11.14
C PRO A 628 8.33 23.27 -10.18
N ASP A 629 8.32 23.94 -9.03
CA ASP A 629 7.23 23.83 -8.06
C ASP A 629 5.97 24.62 -8.46
N LEU A 630 4.83 24.22 -7.93
CA LEU A 630 3.66 25.10 -7.77
C LEU A 630 3.75 25.84 -6.43
N LYS A 631 2.94 26.88 -6.26
CA LYS A 631 2.74 27.53 -4.96
C LYS A 631 1.28 27.45 -4.55
N VAL A 632 1.02 26.80 -3.42
CA VAL A 632 -0.31 26.71 -2.80
C VAL A 632 -0.33 27.61 -1.57
N THR A 633 -1.36 28.44 -1.40
CA THR A 633 -1.56 29.25 -0.18
C THR A 633 -3.03 29.28 0.21
N LEU A 634 -3.31 29.12 1.51
CA LEU A 634 -4.66 29.14 2.08
C LEU A 634 -5.08 30.57 2.47
N ASN A 635 -6.38 30.83 2.45
CA ASN A 635 -6.99 32.08 2.89
C ASN A 635 -8.15 31.77 3.85
N GLY A 636 -8.15 32.35 5.06
CA GLY A 636 -9.15 32.09 6.11
C GLY A 636 -8.65 31.10 7.18
N GLU A 637 -9.42 30.95 8.26
CA GLU A 637 -9.11 30.02 9.36
C GLU A 637 -9.57 28.59 9.04
N PRO A 638 -8.77 27.55 9.37
CA PRO A 638 -9.11 26.16 9.07
C PRO A 638 -10.11 25.59 10.07
N LEU A 639 -11.38 25.92 9.89
CA LEU A 639 -12.48 25.54 10.78
C LEU A 639 -13.46 24.58 10.11
N LEU A 640 -13.80 23.50 10.81
CA LEU A 640 -14.73 22.48 10.31
C LEU A 640 -16.11 23.08 10.02
N ASN A 641 -16.67 22.79 8.84
CA ASN A 641 -17.94 23.33 8.33
C ASN A 641 -17.97 24.87 8.12
N GLN A 642 -16.83 25.53 7.93
CA GLN A 642 -16.76 26.95 7.51
C GLN A 642 -16.09 27.11 6.15
N GLU A 643 -16.36 28.23 5.44
CA GLU A 643 -15.77 28.48 4.12
C GLU A 643 -14.33 28.97 4.22
N MET A 644 -13.44 28.32 3.46
CA MET A 644 -12.05 28.71 3.25
C MET A 644 -11.79 29.00 1.76
N GLY A 645 -10.75 29.78 1.48
CA GLY A 645 -10.18 29.90 0.14
C GLY A 645 -8.84 29.18 0.01
N VAL A 646 -8.54 28.66 -1.17
CA VAL A 646 -7.19 28.21 -1.57
C VAL A 646 -6.79 28.89 -2.88
N LYS A 647 -5.53 29.30 -2.95
CA LYS A 647 -4.91 29.95 -4.10
C LYS A 647 -3.76 29.08 -4.60
N VAL A 648 -3.76 28.76 -5.89
CA VAL A 648 -2.66 28.07 -6.59
C VAL A 648 -2.01 29.05 -7.57
N GLU A 649 -0.69 29.14 -7.55
CA GLU A 649 0.12 29.96 -8.47
C GLU A 649 1.19 29.12 -9.16
N PHE A 650 1.51 29.48 -10.40
CA PHE A 650 2.61 28.90 -11.17
C PHE A 650 3.23 29.97 -12.08
N THR A 651 4.55 29.98 -12.21
CA THR A 651 5.29 30.87 -13.13
C THR A 651 6.04 30.04 -14.17
N ASN A 652 5.77 30.31 -15.45
CA ASN A 652 6.48 29.64 -16.54
C ASN A 652 7.92 30.16 -16.66
N ASN A 653 8.85 29.53 -15.95
CA ASN A 653 10.27 29.88 -15.98
C ASN A 653 10.99 29.46 -17.28
N PHE A 654 10.34 28.70 -18.18
CA PHE A 654 10.94 28.28 -19.45
C PHE A 654 11.04 29.43 -20.47
N GLY A 655 11.93 29.27 -21.45
CA GLY A 655 12.10 30.20 -22.58
C GLY A 655 11.03 30.08 -23.68
N PHE A 656 10.04 29.21 -23.51
CA PHE A 656 8.98 28.89 -24.48
C PHE A 656 7.59 28.87 -23.79
N PRO A 657 6.50 29.10 -24.53
CA PRO A 657 5.15 29.02 -23.97
C PRO A 657 4.79 27.56 -23.64
N LEU A 658 4.20 27.34 -22.46
CA LEU A 658 3.51 26.08 -22.15
C LEU A 658 2.12 26.10 -22.78
N ARG A 659 1.61 24.94 -23.20
CA ARG A 659 0.39 24.80 -24.01
C ARG A 659 -0.45 23.63 -23.52
N GLY A 660 -1.77 23.76 -23.63
CA GLY A 660 -2.71 22.72 -23.17
C GLY A 660 -2.58 22.40 -21.68
N VAL A 661 -2.32 23.41 -20.84
CA VAL A 661 -2.03 23.23 -19.42
C VAL A 661 -3.31 22.96 -18.64
N ASN A 662 -3.29 21.95 -17.76
CA ASN A 662 -4.40 21.62 -16.87
C ASN A 662 -3.91 21.57 -15.42
N LEU A 663 -4.38 22.52 -14.60
CA LEU A 663 -4.24 22.41 -13.15
C LEU A 663 -5.32 21.46 -12.60
N SER A 664 -4.98 20.70 -11.56
CA SER A 664 -5.87 19.87 -10.75
C SER A 664 -5.63 20.16 -9.26
N LEU A 665 -6.66 19.98 -8.44
CA LEU A 665 -6.65 20.35 -7.02
C LEU A 665 -7.59 19.43 -6.24
N GLU A 666 -7.12 18.79 -5.17
CA GLU A 666 -7.96 17.98 -4.27
C GLU A 666 -7.37 17.86 -2.86
N GLY A 667 -8.21 17.45 -1.90
CA GLY A 667 -7.80 17.08 -0.55
C GLY A 667 -8.93 16.35 0.16
N ALA A 668 -8.66 15.15 0.69
CA ALA A 668 -9.66 14.35 1.41
C ALA A 668 -10.16 15.11 2.65
N GLY A 669 -11.46 15.06 2.91
CA GLY A 669 -12.08 15.84 3.99
C GLY A 669 -12.14 17.35 3.78
N LEU A 670 -11.52 17.90 2.73
CA LEU A 670 -11.35 19.34 2.49
C LEU A 670 -12.08 19.84 1.23
N ILE A 671 -11.66 19.34 0.07
CA ILE A 671 -12.09 19.85 -1.23
C ILE A 671 -12.21 18.72 -2.25
N GLY A 672 -13.46 18.48 -2.66
CA GLY A 672 -13.78 17.50 -3.70
C GLY A 672 -13.14 17.93 -5.03
N PRO A 673 -12.60 16.98 -5.83
CA PRO A 673 -11.57 17.34 -6.80
C PRO A 673 -12.00 18.34 -7.88
N LYS A 674 -11.14 19.33 -8.12
CA LYS A 674 -11.30 20.37 -9.15
C LYS A 674 -10.22 20.25 -10.23
N SER A 675 -10.47 20.89 -11.38
CA SER A 675 -9.48 21.08 -12.44
C SER A 675 -9.74 22.36 -13.24
N LYS A 676 -8.68 22.99 -13.76
CA LYS A 676 -8.76 24.23 -14.54
C LYS A 676 -7.77 24.25 -15.71
N TYR A 677 -8.32 24.39 -16.91
CA TYR A 677 -7.56 24.42 -18.16
C TYR A 677 -7.10 25.83 -18.55
N TYR A 678 -5.86 25.93 -19.02
CA TYR A 678 -5.19 27.12 -19.55
C TYR A 678 -4.62 26.77 -20.93
N ARG A 679 -5.17 27.38 -21.99
CA ARG A 679 -4.76 27.09 -23.38
C ARG A 679 -3.26 27.31 -23.62
N GLU A 680 -2.71 28.38 -23.05
CA GLU A 680 -1.30 28.76 -23.19
C GLU A 680 -0.85 29.56 -21.96
N ILE A 681 0.41 29.36 -21.52
CA ILE A 681 1.10 30.18 -20.52
C ILE A 681 2.40 30.69 -21.16
N PRO A 682 2.50 31.97 -21.55
CA PRO A 682 3.69 32.52 -22.19
C PRO A 682 4.97 32.41 -21.34
N PRO A 683 6.17 32.54 -21.94
CA PRO A 683 7.43 32.61 -21.18
C PRO A 683 7.36 33.70 -20.10
N GLN A 684 7.87 33.40 -18.91
CA GLN A 684 7.92 34.28 -17.74
C GLN A 684 6.54 34.77 -17.23
N ALA A 685 5.42 34.24 -17.74
CA ALA A 685 4.09 34.57 -17.26
C ALA A 685 3.73 33.78 -15.99
N THR A 686 3.07 34.44 -15.04
CA THR A 686 2.49 33.81 -13.85
C THR A 686 0.98 33.64 -14.02
N ILE A 687 0.46 32.45 -13.70
CA ILE A 687 -0.98 32.20 -13.58
C ILE A 687 -1.40 32.09 -12.11
N THR A 688 -2.66 32.42 -11.85
CA THR A 688 -3.30 32.23 -10.54
C THR A 688 -4.66 31.54 -10.73
N TRP A 689 -4.98 30.65 -9.80
CA TRP A 689 -6.29 30.04 -9.61
C TRP A 689 -6.69 30.21 -8.14
N GLN A 690 -7.96 30.47 -7.89
CA GLN A 690 -8.56 30.48 -6.56
C GLN A 690 -9.85 29.66 -6.58
N GLU A 691 -10.09 28.89 -5.53
CA GLU A 691 -11.33 28.15 -5.25
C GLU A 691 -11.74 28.41 -3.79
N THR A 692 -13.03 28.30 -3.48
CA THR A 692 -13.51 28.15 -2.10
C THR A 692 -13.98 26.72 -1.82
N PHE A 693 -13.90 26.32 -0.55
CA PHE A 693 -14.27 24.99 -0.07
C PHE A 693 -14.71 25.04 1.40
N ILE A 694 -15.34 23.97 1.87
CA ILE A 694 -15.84 23.84 3.24
C ILE A 694 -15.37 22.47 3.77
N PRO A 695 -14.45 22.41 4.75
CA PRO A 695 -13.98 21.13 5.31
C PRO A 695 -15.09 20.33 5.99
N TRP A 696 -15.14 19.02 5.73
CA TRP A 696 -16.08 18.07 6.36
C TRP A 696 -15.41 17.02 7.25
N LEU A 697 -14.08 16.86 7.24
CA LEU A 697 -13.33 16.08 8.24
C LEU A 697 -12.37 16.97 9.04
N PRO A 698 -12.23 16.76 10.37
CA PRO A 698 -11.28 17.47 11.20
C PRO A 698 -9.87 16.84 11.14
N GLY A 699 -8.91 17.46 11.83
CA GLY A 699 -7.55 16.96 12.02
C GLY A 699 -6.53 17.55 11.05
N LEU A 700 -5.32 17.01 11.04
CA LEU A 700 -4.33 17.34 10.03
C LEU A 700 -4.75 16.74 8.69
N ARG A 701 -4.81 17.57 7.65
CA ARG A 701 -5.23 17.24 6.28
C ARG A 701 -4.31 17.94 5.28
N ARG A 702 -4.36 17.53 4.02
CA ARG A 702 -3.55 18.09 2.92
C ARG A 702 -4.41 18.50 1.74
N ILE A 703 -4.04 19.63 1.13
CA ILE A 703 -4.44 19.97 -0.23
C ILE A 703 -3.26 19.69 -1.15
N THR A 704 -3.49 18.88 -2.19
CA THR A 704 -2.53 18.60 -3.26
C THR A 704 -2.93 19.37 -4.51
N ALA A 705 -2.01 20.16 -5.06
CA ALA A 705 -2.16 20.82 -6.36
C ALA A 705 -1.21 20.17 -7.37
N LEU A 706 -1.71 19.93 -8.57
CA LEU A 706 -0.97 19.31 -9.66
C LEU A 706 -1.15 20.11 -10.95
N MET A 707 -0.09 20.27 -11.73
CA MET A 707 -0.13 20.78 -13.09
C MET A 707 0.32 19.71 -14.07
N ASP A 708 -0.41 19.62 -15.19
CA ASP A 708 -0.11 18.82 -16.36
C ASP A 708 -0.10 19.74 -17.60
N CYS A 709 0.59 19.37 -18.67
CA CYS A 709 0.80 20.18 -19.87
C CYS A 709 0.70 19.32 -21.12
N GLN A 710 -0.31 19.55 -21.97
CA GLN A 710 -0.45 18.82 -23.24
C GLN A 710 0.04 19.64 -24.44
N GLU A 711 1.21 19.29 -24.98
CA GLU A 711 1.40 19.30 -26.44
C GLU A 711 2.15 18.07 -26.97
N VAL A 712 1.43 17.22 -27.70
CA VAL A 712 2.04 16.22 -28.59
C VAL A 712 2.49 16.93 -29.86
N ARG A 713 3.69 17.55 -29.82
CA ARG A 713 4.58 17.92 -30.96
C ARG A 713 5.72 18.87 -30.56
N GLN A 714 5.69 19.45 -29.36
CA GLN A 714 6.87 20.03 -28.71
C GLN A 714 7.00 19.43 -27.30
N PRO A 715 8.21 19.26 -26.75
CA PRO A 715 8.50 18.20 -25.78
C PRO A 715 8.28 18.66 -24.34
N VAL A 716 7.01 18.83 -23.98
CA VAL A 716 6.59 19.34 -22.67
C VAL A 716 5.33 18.65 -22.15
N GLY A 717 5.41 17.33 -21.93
CA GLY A 717 4.49 16.59 -21.07
C GLY A 717 4.93 16.68 -19.61
N LYS A 718 4.97 17.89 -19.03
CA LYS A 718 5.61 18.12 -17.71
C LYS A 718 4.60 18.23 -16.57
N GLN A 719 4.87 17.47 -15.52
CA GLN A 719 4.23 17.59 -14.22
C GLN A 719 4.86 18.73 -13.41
N CYS A 720 4.07 19.42 -12.59
CA CYS A 720 4.53 20.19 -11.42
C CYS A 720 3.57 19.88 -10.27
N GLU A 721 4.06 19.54 -9.08
CA GLU A 721 3.21 19.12 -7.95
C GLU A 721 3.64 19.83 -6.66
N THR A 722 2.68 20.28 -5.85
CA THR A 722 2.95 20.86 -4.53
C THR A 722 1.79 20.58 -3.58
N GLU A 723 2.12 20.25 -2.34
CA GLU A 723 1.18 20.06 -1.24
C GLU A 723 1.17 21.23 -0.25
N GLN A 724 0.06 21.38 0.48
CA GLN A 724 -0.05 22.28 1.62
C GLN A 724 -0.86 21.60 2.73
N HIS A 725 -0.24 21.38 3.90
CA HIS A 725 -0.94 20.88 5.07
C HIS A 725 -1.83 21.94 5.73
N VAL A 726 -2.92 21.46 6.34
CA VAL A 726 -4.00 22.22 6.97
C VAL A 726 -4.42 21.52 8.25
N LEU A 727 -4.46 22.20 9.39
CA LEU A 727 -5.00 21.65 10.64
C LEU A 727 -6.45 22.12 10.80
N VAL A 728 -7.42 21.26 10.48
CA VAL A 728 -8.85 21.59 10.59
C VAL A 728 -9.35 21.40 12.02
N ILE A 729 -9.77 22.50 12.63
CA ILE A 729 -10.18 22.59 14.04
C ILE A 729 -11.72 22.51 14.14
N PRO A 730 -12.29 21.62 14.99
CA PRO A 730 -13.72 21.65 15.30
C PRO A 730 -14.11 22.94 16.04
N PRO A 731 -15.26 23.59 15.74
CA PRO A 731 -15.65 24.85 16.36
C PRO A 731 -15.70 24.86 17.90
N HIS A 732 -15.97 23.70 18.53
CA HIS A 732 -15.96 23.58 20.00
C HIS A 732 -14.55 23.59 20.61
N CYS A 733 -13.50 23.28 19.83
CA CYS A 733 -12.11 23.31 20.28
C CYS A 733 -11.52 24.73 20.32
N GLN A 734 -12.06 25.69 19.56
CA GLN A 734 -11.57 27.09 19.57
C GLN A 734 -11.63 27.72 20.97
N GLN A 735 -12.65 27.40 21.78
CA GLN A 735 -12.77 27.90 23.15
C GLN A 735 -11.68 27.37 24.10
N VAL A 736 -11.15 26.17 23.83
CA VAL A 736 -10.07 25.56 24.62
C VAL A 736 -8.72 26.17 24.20
N LEU A 737 -8.47 26.28 22.89
CA LEU A 737 -7.24 26.88 22.36
C LEU A 737 -7.09 28.36 22.76
N ALA A 738 -8.20 29.12 22.80
CA ALA A 738 -8.23 30.50 23.30
C ALA A 738 -7.98 30.64 24.82
N SER A 739 -7.77 29.52 25.54
CA SER A 739 -7.43 29.50 26.98
C SER A 739 -6.04 28.91 27.27
N CYS A 740 -5.28 28.53 26.24
CA CYS A 740 -3.98 27.87 26.38
C CYS A 740 -2.93 28.54 25.49
N ASP A 741 -2.26 29.57 26.01
CA ASP A 741 -1.09 30.19 25.38
C ASP A 741 0.09 29.20 25.34
N CYS A 742 0.15 28.39 24.29
CA CYS A 742 1.26 27.49 23.98
C CYS A 742 1.62 27.65 22.49
N GLN A 743 2.69 28.40 22.22
CA GLN A 743 3.20 28.58 20.86
C GLN A 743 3.79 27.26 20.33
N PRO A 744 3.51 26.87 19.07
CA PRO A 744 4.21 25.75 18.43
C PRO A 744 5.64 26.18 18.10
N ALA A 745 6.62 25.71 18.89
CA ALA A 745 8.03 25.94 18.61
C ALA A 745 8.52 24.98 17.51
N CYS A 746 9.09 25.54 16.43
CA CYS A 746 9.87 24.75 15.48
C CYS A 746 11.21 24.37 16.12
N PRO A 747 11.67 23.10 16.02
CA PRO A 747 12.94 22.68 16.61
C PRO A 747 14.11 23.05 15.70
N ASP A 748 14.83 24.12 16.07
CA ASP A 748 16.09 24.50 15.44
C ASP A 748 17.24 24.55 16.46
N ASN A 749 18.42 24.15 16.00
CA ASN A 749 19.62 23.76 16.75
C ASN A 749 20.03 24.59 18.00
N ALA A 750 20.13 23.93 19.17
CA ALA A 750 21.02 24.29 20.30
C ALA A 750 21.34 23.05 21.18
N PRO A 751 22.47 23.02 21.94
CA PRO A 751 23.07 21.75 22.37
C PRO A 751 22.67 21.24 23.76
N MET A 752 22.88 19.93 23.99
CA MET A 752 22.77 19.27 25.29
C MET A 752 23.61 19.96 26.38
N LYS A 753 22.99 20.13 27.56
CA LYS A 753 23.66 20.05 28.85
C LYS A 753 23.13 18.86 29.63
N LYS A 754 23.99 18.24 30.44
CA LYS A 754 23.56 17.39 31.56
C LYS A 754 23.27 18.28 32.76
N GLU A 755 22.27 17.89 33.55
CA GLU A 755 22.23 18.10 34.99
C GLU A 755 21.58 16.85 35.60
N GLU A 756 21.90 16.58 36.86
CA GLU A 756 21.59 15.33 37.58
C GLU A 756 20.60 15.67 38.72
N GLU A 757 19.63 14.81 39.01
CA GLU A 757 18.80 14.90 40.22
C GLU A 757 18.78 13.54 40.93
N GLU A 758 18.87 13.58 42.26
CA GLU A 758 18.89 12.44 43.17
C GLU A 758 17.49 12.22 43.78
N GLU A 759 17.13 10.99 44.14
CA GLU A 759 15.88 10.68 44.87
C GLU A 759 16.11 10.73 46.39
N GLU A 760 15.24 11.45 47.14
CA GLU A 760 15.14 11.35 48.61
C GLU A 760 13.91 10.55 49.05
N GLU A 761 14.04 9.84 50.18
CA GLU A 761 13.00 8.99 50.80
C GLU A 761 12.05 9.79 51.72
N GLU A 762 10.86 9.26 52.01
CA GLU A 762 10.40 9.14 53.42
C GLU A 762 9.25 8.11 53.63
N GLU A 763 9.43 7.27 54.66
CA GLU A 763 8.48 6.76 55.69
C GLU A 763 6.93 6.72 55.47
N CYS A 764 6.09 5.84 56.07
CA CYS A 764 6.15 4.79 57.12
C CYS A 764 4.80 4.00 57.16
N PRO A 765 4.39 3.18 58.18
CA PRO A 765 5.12 2.38 59.18
C PRO A 765 4.61 0.91 59.38
N SER A 766 5.42 0.12 60.10
CA SER A 766 5.24 -1.27 60.57
C SER A 766 3.97 -1.71 61.35
N LYS A 767 3.71 -3.05 61.42
CA LYS A 767 3.77 -3.85 62.69
C LYS A 767 3.45 -5.38 62.60
N LYS A 768 4.35 -6.19 63.23
CA LYS A 768 4.14 -7.50 63.92
C LYS A 768 3.69 -8.74 63.09
N SER A 769 3.97 -10.01 63.48
CA SER A 769 4.98 -10.66 64.37
C SER A 769 4.80 -12.21 64.35
N LEU A 770 5.78 -12.99 64.85
CA LEU A 770 5.80 -14.48 65.06
C LEU A 770 6.11 -15.33 63.81
N SER A 771 6.71 -16.53 63.88
CA SER A 771 7.67 -17.13 64.84
C SER A 771 8.20 -18.49 64.33
N ASP A 772 9.48 -18.78 64.55
CA ASP A 772 10.16 -20.10 64.64
C ASP A 772 10.04 -21.16 63.51
N GLY A 773 11.20 -21.72 63.11
CA GLY A 773 11.30 -22.88 62.21
C GLY A 773 12.75 -23.28 61.91
N ILE A 774 13.28 -24.29 62.61
CA ILE A 774 14.69 -24.73 62.52
C ILE A 774 14.85 -25.90 61.53
N GLY A 775 15.93 -25.89 60.72
CA GLY A 775 16.32 -27.01 59.85
C GLY A 775 17.77 -26.97 59.39
N LEU A 776 18.67 -27.70 60.07
CA LEU A 776 20.10 -27.83 59.75
C LEU A 776 20.43 -29.18 59.08
N VAL A 777 21.12 -29.17 57.94
CA VAL A 777 22.05 -30.23 57.49
C VAL A 777 23.22 -29.60 56.69
N GLN A 778 24.43 -30.14 56.88
CA GLN A 778 25.74 -29.80 56.26
C GLN A 778 26.61 -31.10 56.31
N PRO A 779 27.85 -31.16 55.79
CA PRO A 779 28.36 -30.83 54.46
C PRO A 779 29.29 -31.97 53.89
N ALA A 780 29.93 -31.76 52.72
CA ALA A 780 31.07 -32.53 52.15
C ALA A 780 31.37 -32.00 50.71
N THR A 781 32.57 -31.97 50.09
CA THR A 781 34.02 -32.17 50.41
C THR A 781 34.82 -31.88 49.10
N ASP A 782 36.05 -31.35 48.96
CA ASP A 782 37.09 -30.71 49.82
C ASP A 782 38.08 -29.86 48.92
N ASP A 783 39.22 -29.42 49.49
CA ASP A 783 40.40 -28.57 49.12
C ASP A 783 41.18 -28.79 47.77
N ASP A 784 42.38 -28.23 47.42
CA ASP A 784 43.50 -27.37 47.96
C ASP A 784 44.23 -26.71 46.74
N ASP A 785 44.97 -25.58 46.73
CA ASP A 785 45.06 -24.30 47.48
C ASP A 785 46.11 -23.37 46.76
N ARG A 786 46.28 -22.10 47.19
CA ARG A 786 47.36 -21.10 46.88
C ARG A 786 47.34 -20.42 45.49
N GLN A 787 47.53 -19.09 45.33
CA GLN A 787 48.54 -18.11 45.84
C GLN A 787 49.91 -18.24 45.11
N ASP A 788 50.60 -17.17 44.64
CA ASP A 788 50.79 -15.85 45.29
C ASP A 788 51.21 -14.67 44.34
N PHE A 789 51.45 -13.49 44.92
CA PHE A 789 51.74 -12.12 44.37
C PHE A 789 52.78 -11.91 43.22
N GLY A 790 52.62 -10.78 42.49
CA GLY A 790 53.68 -10.11 41.69
C GLY A 790 53.27 -8.72 41.13
N CYS A 791 54.15 -7.71 41.15
CA CYS A 791 53.80 -6.29 40.88
C CYS A 791 54.29 -5.71 39.52
N PHE A 792 53.50 -4.76 38.96
CA PHE A 792 53.82 -3.45 38.32
C PHE A 792 55.28 -3.02 37.98
N PRO A 793 55.56 -1.99 37.11
CA PRO A 793 54.71 -1.31 36.09
C PRO A 793 55.39 -0.76 34.78
N THR A 794 54.57 -0.39 33.77
CA THR A 794 54.69 0.79 32.82
C THR A 794 55.82 0.96 31.77
N LEU A 795 55.50 1.84 30.78
CA LEU A 795 56.35 2.54 29.76
C LEU A 795 56.78 1.74 28.49
N VAL A 796 56.82 2.32 27.27
CA VAL A 796 56.10 3.48 26.68
C VAL A 796 56.12 3.43 25.13
N SER A 797 55.29 4.26 24.48
CA SER A 797 55.10 4.56 23.04
C SER A 797 56.12 4.10 21.97
N GLY A 798 55.58 3.70 20.82
CA GLY A 798 56.19 3.79 19.49
C GLY A 798 55.13 4.19 18.46
#